data_AF-A0A2E9LNL7-F1
#
_entry.id   AF-A0A2E9LNL7-F1
#
_cell.length_a   1.000
_cell.length_b   1.000
_cell.length_c   1.000
_cell.angle_alpha   90.00
_cell.angle_beta   90.00
_cell.angle_gamma   90.00
#
_symmetry.space_group_name_H-M   'P 1'
#
loop_
_entity.id
_entity.type
_entity.pdbx_description
1 polymer ?
#
loop_
_entity_poly.entity_id
_entity_poly.type
_entity_poly.pdbx_seq_one_letter_code
_entity_poly.pdbx_strand_id
1 'polypeptide(L)'
;MLDALSWYIAIQILGLLAFPAAFVLFNRLPDRGFTLVKPAALAFFSYAIWILGLSHIAPNNQLTIIVMLVVAAAPSIYLLRKNLPAIKDFARQNWPVLVGAEILFLGFFLMWLGIVSEAPAINHTEKPMDFGFMNAVLQSRYFPPEDSWLSGSPISYYYFGHFMMAFMTQVTGVASSSAYNIGVALVPALAAIGAFGLVYNLVRLSGGTLKSGIIFGSVGPVLILLVGNLAGAMEFVHLQGWGGNGFWEWIGIKGLNGSDTGSGLFPDSQWWWFRASRVIDTLSGGQSLDYTITEFPIFSFILGDLHPHVMSLPFLVLGLGLILNLYSSTDKLGLLWLRNNAVEAAALAIFIGSLAFINLWDFPVIAAMLGSAALVKTYGDHDGNLTGASISTATVVIPILVLAIILFLPFYIDFEAQTSGILPLRDVNTRPVLLFLAMGPLILLAVSFLVRQLPRLVRPSEADNSTANLVMLVVAAPFLLWVALAFIATWIDDGAASAFGEIGGRMILVIPGLLLVAVAGFSAMQRSRLNRGQATAFPLLMAGLAFFLLVGAETFYVVDQFGGPFRRMNTVFKFYYQAWLLLGIVGAYGLYYLWSARSSVNWPLNVSRFMSAGKYVWIGTAAVLLLASFYYPVGAILDRTGVLREGHTISDNTLDGLDFLKQPAPGEYAAIEWLRDDAPWGRIVEAVGDDYTEFARISSSTGLPTILGWKGHELQWRRSSSFQGREEDVRTIFSSGDSGIVRSLLDAYDVRYVYLGVRERRTYGAGNLAAFAESSDSANSEVFLKTAFEQDGVIVYEMVQTAAENR
;
A
#
# COMPACT_ATOMS: atom_id res chain seq x y z
N MET A 1 26.07 2.37 2.37
CA MET A 1 26.13 0.90 2.60
C MET A 1 25.98 0.52 4.08
N LEU A 2 26.68 1.18 5.01
CA LEU A 2 26.55 0.90 6.45
C LEU A 2 25.11 1.13 6.98
N ASP A 3 24.43 2.17 6.49
CA ASP A 3 23.05 2.49 6.87
C ASP A 3 22.05 1.39 6.46
N ALA A 4 22.19 0.86 5.25
CA ALA A 4 21.36 -0.25 4.80
C ALA A 4 21.64 -1.54 5.60
N LEU A 5 22.91 -1.77 5.96
CA LEU A 5 23.28 -2.90 6.80
C LEU A 5 22.73 -2.76 8.22
N SER A 6 22.72 -1.56 8.80
CA SER A 6 22.15 -1.31 10.14
C SER A 6 20.65 -1.56 10.15
N TRP A 7 19.91 -1.11 9.12
CA TRP A 7 18.49 -1.43 8.92
C TRP A 7 18.23 -2.92 8.77
N TYR A 8 19.04 -3.61 7.96
CA TYR A 8 18.93 -5.05 7.78
C TYR A 8 19.16 -5.78 9.11
N ILE A 9 20.18 -5.42 9.88
CA ILE A 9 20.44 -6.02 11.20
C ILE A 9 19.29 -5.70 12.17
N ALA A 10 18.80 -4.47 12.20
CA ALA A 10 17.71 -4.05 13.07
C ALA A 10 16.43 -4.87 12.82
N ILE A 11 16.01 -5.03 11.56
CA ILE A 11 14.80 -5.82 11.26
C ILE A 11 15.00 -7.31 11.58
N GLN A 12 16.21 -7.86 11.44
CA GLN A 12 16.52 -9.22 11.87
C GLN A 12 16.44 -9.36 13.40
N ILE A 13 16.97 -8.41 14.16
CA ILE A 13 16.88 -8.40 15.63
C ILE A 13 15.43 -8.32 16.08
N LEU A 14 14.62 -7.42 15.50
CA LEU A 14 13.18 -7.33 15.79
C LEU A 14 12.46 -8.65 15.49
N GLY A 15 12.76 -9.26 14.35
CA GLY A 15 12.24 -10.57 13.98
C GLY A 15 12.61 -11.66 14.99
N LEU A 16 13.88 -11.75 15.39
CA LEU A 16 14.36 -12.72 16.39
C LEU A 16 13.72 -12.50 17.76
N LEU A 17 13.56 -11.24 18.17
CA LEU A 17 12.91 -10.86 19.41
C LEU A 17 11.44 -11.29 19.44
N ALA A 18 10.71 -11.13 18.34
CA ALA A 18 9.31 -11.50 18.24
C ALA A 18 9.08 -12.99 17.89
N PHE A 19 10.09 -13.70 17.38
CA PHE A 19 9.94 -15.07 16.87
C PHE A 19 9.36 -16.07 17.88
N PRO A 20 9.79 -16.11 19.16
CA PRO A 20 9.18 -17.02 20.13
C PRO A 20 7.67 -16.80 20.32
N ALA A 21 7.20 -15.56 20.27
CA ALA A 21 5.78 -15.24 20.33
C ALA A 21 5.06 -15.63 19.04
N ALA A 22 5.63 -15.32 17.88
CA ALA A 22 5.10 -15.73 16.58
C ALA A 22 4.99 -17.26 16.46
N PHE A 23 5.99 -18.00 16.95
CA PHE A 23 6.01 -19.47 16.92
C PHE A 23 4.83 -20.09 17.69
N VAL A 24 4.42 -19.45 18.79
CA VAL A 24 3.27 -19.86 19.60
C VAL A 24 1.95 -19.42 18.95
N LEU A 25 1.90 -18.20 18.42
CA LEU A 25 0.72 -17.62 17.78
C LEU A 25 0.33 -18.38 16.49
N PHE A 26 1.30 -18.61 15.61
CA PHE A 26 1.14 -19.27 14.32
C PHE A 26 1.30 -20.79 14.41
N ASN A 27 0.85 -21.40 15.51
CA ASN A 27 1.07 -22.81 15.80
C ASN A 27 0.40 -23.77 14.80
N ARG A 28 -0.59 -23.30 14.03
CA ARG A 28 -1.30 -24.08 13.00
C ARG A 28 -0.68 -23.92 11.61
N LEU A 29 0.22 -22.95 11.41
CA LEU A 29 0.89 -22.76 10.13
C LEU A 29 2.18 -23.61 10.04
N PRO A 30 2.43 -24.25 8.89
CA PRO A 30 3.63 -25.06 8.66
C PRO A 30 4.98 -24.34 8.91
N ASP A 31 5.07 -23.04 8.65
CA ASP A 31 6.27 -22.23 8.88
C ASP A 31 6.38 -21.62 10.29
N ARG A 32 5.37 -21.85 11.15
CA ARG A 32 5.28 -21.29 12.50
C ARG A 32 5.42 -19.76 12.55
N GLY A 33 5.01 -19.06 11.49
CA GLY A 33 5.06 -17.61 11.41
C GLY A 33 6.45 -17.02 11.15
N PHE A 34 7.47 -17.84 10.85
CA PHE A 34 8.84 -17.37 10.60
C PHE A 34 8.92 -16.30 9.51
N THR A 35 8.13 -16.43 8.44
CA THR A 35 8.13 -15.49 7.32
C THR A 35 7.29 -14.24 7.57
N LEU A 36 6.43 -14.27 8.60
CA LEU A 36 5.52 -13.18 8.97
C LEU A 36 6.02 -12.41 10.20
N VAL A 37 7.06 -12.91 10.87
CA VAL A 37 7.56 -12.34 12.12
C VAL A 37 8.13 -10.93 11.95
N LYS A 38 8.81 -10.63 10.84
CA LYS A 38 9.40 -9.31 10.58
C LYS A 38 8.34 -8.21 10.45
N PRO A 39 7.31 -8.33 9.59
CA PRO A 39 6.23 -7.34 9.56
C PRO A 39 5.42 -7.34 10.87
N ALA A 40 5.20 -8.48 11.51
CA ALA A 40 4.49 -8.53 12.79
C ALA A 40 5.24 -7.78 13.91
N ALA A 41 6.56 -7.95 14.00
CA ALA A 41 7.41 -7.25 14.96
C ALA A 41 7.38 -5.74 14.71
N LEU A 42 7.54 -5.33 13.45
CA LEU A 42 7.54 -3.91 13.08
C LEU A 42 6.22 -3.22 13.48
N ALA A 43 5.08 -3.77 13.08
CA ALA A 43 3.78 -3.20 13.45
C ALA A 43 3.53 -3.23 14.97
N PHE A 44 3.90 -4.31 15.67
CA PHE A 44 3.68 -4.42 17.12
C PHE A 44 4.53 -3.43 17.93
N PHE A 45 5.83 -3.33 17.65
CA PHE A 45 6.71 -2.42 18.38
C PHE A 45 6.44 -0.96 18.03
N SER A 46 6.11 -0.65 16.78
CA SER A 46 5.65 0.69 16.38
C SER A 46 4.32 1.06 17.06
N TYR A 47 3.38 0.13 17.19
CA TYR A 47 2.14 0.35 17.95
C TYR A 47 2.42 0.63 19.44
N ALA A 48 3.32 -0.14 20.05
CA ALA A 48 3.67 0.04 21.46
C ALA A 48 4.25 1.43 21.73
N ILE A 49 5.19 1.91 20.90
CA ILE A 49 5.74 3.27 21.06
C ILE A 49 4.71 4.36 20.74
N TRP A 50 3.81 4.14 19.77
CA TRP A 50 2.72 5.07 19.47
C TRP A 50 1.78 5.23 20.66
N ILE A 51 1.38 4.15 21.33
CA ILE A 51 0.56 4.20 22.55
C ILE A 51 1.31 4.86 23.72
N LEU A 52 2.60 4.60 23.90
CA LEU A 52 3.40 5.27 24.93
C LEU A 52 3.49 6.79 24.70
N GLY A 53 3.63 7.21 23.44
CA GLY A 53 3.64 8.62 23.04
C GLY A 53 2.26 9.28 23.18
N LEU A 54 1.18 8.60 22.80
CA LEU A 54 -0.18 9.10 22.99
C LEU A 54 -0.57 9.24 24.47
N SER A 55 -0.13 8.31 25.31
CA SER A 55 -0.45 8.32 26.74
C SER A 55 0.43 9.27 27.55
N HIS A 56 1.40 9.93 26.90
CA HIS A 56 2.44 10.75 27.53
C HIS A 56 3.24 10.01 28.63
N ILE A 57 3.22 8.67 28.64
CA ILE A 57 3.99 7.85 29.60
C ILE A 57 5.48 7.93 29.26
N ALA A 58 5.83 7.87 27.98
CA ALA A 58 7.21 7.99 27.52
C ALA A 58 7.27 8.68 26.15
N PRO A 59 8.27 9.55 25.92
CA PRO A 59 8.41 10.25 24.65
C PRO A 59 8.92 9.32 23.55
N ASN A 60 8.58 9.64 22.31
CA ASN A 60 9.12 9.03 21.10
C ASN A 60 10.57 9.48 20.88
N ASN A 61 11.51 8.72 21.44
CA ASN A 61 12.93 8.90 21.21
C ASN A 61 13.68 7.55 21.25
N GLN A 62 14.94 7.57 20.82
CA GLN A 62 15.77 6.37 20.72
C GLN A 62 15.94 5.64 22.06
N LEU A 63 16.06 6.36 23.18
CA LEU A 63 16.20 5.75 24.50
C LEU A 63 14.95 4.97 24.89
N THR A 64 13.76 5.55 24.72
CA THR A 64 12.48 4.88 24.99
C THR A 64 12.36 3.59 24.17
N ILE A 65 12.70 3.64 22.88
CA ILE A 65 12.65 2.48 22.00
C ILE A 65 13.63 1.38 22.49
N ILE A 66 14.88 1.72 22.80
CA ILE A 66 15.86 0.74 23.30
C ILE A 66 15.37 0.10 24.60
N VAL A 67 14.88 0.88 25.56
CA VAL A 67 14.35 0.36 26.83
C VAL A 67 13.16 -0.57 26.58
N MET A 68 12.22 -0.18 25.70
CA MET A 68 11.08 -1.01 25.32
C MET A 68 11.53 -2.36 24.73
N LEU A 69 12.51 -2.36 23.82
CA LEU A 69 13.04 -3.59 23.21
C LEU A 69 13.76 -4.47 24.22
N VAL A 70 14.53 -3.90 25.16
CA VAL A 70 15.18 -4.63 26.26
C VAL A 70 14.15 -5.26 27.19
N VAL A 71 13.07 -4.53 27.54
CA VAL A 71 11.97 -5.06 28.35
C VAL A 71 11.27 -6.22 27.63
N ALA A 72 11.04 -6.09 26.31
CA ALA A 72 10.45 -7.14 25.49
C ALA A 72 11.32 -8.41 25.37
N ALA A 73 12.63 -8.32 25.64
CA ALA A 73 13.51 -9.48 25.65
C ALA A 73 13.16 -10.49 26.75
N ALA A 74 12.67 -10.03 27.91
CA ALA A 74 12.31 -10.92 29.01
C ALA A 74 11.17 -11.91 28.66
N PRO A 75 9.98 -11.48 28.19
CA PRO A 75 8.94 -12.42 27.75
C PRO A 75 9.37 -13.25 26.54
N SER A 76 10.17 -12.68 25.62
CA SER A 76 10.71 -13.41 24.47
C SER A 76 11.62 -14.58 24.91
N ILE A 77 12.58 -14.33 25.81
CA ILE A 77 13.47 -15.35 26.36
C ILE A 77 12.68 -16.41 27.15
N TYR A 78 11.66 -16.01 27.92
CA TYR A 78 10.80 -16.95 28.62
C TYR A 78 10.07 -17.89 27.64
N LEU A 79 9.45 -17.35 26.59
CA LEU A 79 8.77 -18.14 25.56
C LEU A 79 9.74 -19.02 24.77
N LEU A 80 10.94 -18.51 24.47
CA LEU A 80 12.00 -19.28 23.82
C LEU A 80 12.40 -20.49 24.66
N ARG A 81 12.67 -20.29 25.96
CA ARG A 81 13.05 -21.39 26.87
C ARG A 81 11.94 -22.43 26.99
N LYS A 82 10.69 -21.99 27.13
CA LYS A 82 9.52 -22.87 27.24
C LYS A 82 9.32 -23.73 25.99
N ASN A 83 9.60 -23.20 24.80
CA ASN A 83 9.36 -23.88 23.51
C ASN A 83 10.66 -24.35 22.82
N LEU A 84 11.81 -24.28 23.50
CA LEU A 84 13.12 -24.52 22.88
C LEU A 84 13.23 -25.90 22.19
N PRO A 85 12.75 -27.02 22.78
CA PRO A 85 12.80 -28.32 22.10
C PRO A 85 12.01 -28.30 20.77
N ALA A 86 10.78 -27.78 20.81
CA ALA A 86 9.93 -27.69 19.63
C ALA A 86 10.51 -26.77 18.54
N ILE A 87 11.12 -25.64 18.94
CA ILE A 87 11.80 -24.72 18.01
C ILE A 87 13.01 -25.40 17.37
N LYS A 88 13.82 -26.14 18.14
CA LYS A 88 14.97 -26.89 17.61
C LYS A 88 14.54 -27.96 16.61
N ASP A 89 13.51 -28.73 16.93
CA ASP A 89 12.97 -29.76 16.05
C ASP A 89 12.39 -29.15 14.77
N PHE A 90 11.63 -28.06 14.91
CA PHE A 90 11.13 -27.30 13.77
C PHE A 90 12.25 -26.80 12.87
N ALA A 91 13.28 -26.16 13.44
CA ALA A 91 14.42 -25.64 12.69
C ALA A 91 15.17 -26.76 11.97
N ARG A 92 15.40 -27.90 12.63
CA ARG A 92 16.05 -29.06 12.02
C ARG A 92 15.26 -29.64 10.84
N GLN A 93 13.93 -29.69 10.95
CA GLN A 93 13.07 -30.26 9.91
C GLN A 93 12.80 -29.30 8.74
N ASN A 94 12.83 -27.98 9.00
CA ASN A 94 12.42 -26.96 8.04
C ASN A 94 13.55 -26.00 7.64
N TRP A 95 14.81 -26.28 7.99
CA TRP A 95 15.96 -25.41 7.66
C TRP A 95 16.03 -24.96 6.20
N PRO A 96 15.69 -25.78 5.17
CA PRO A 96 15.75 -25.32 3.79
C PRO A 96 14.75 -24.19 3.50
N VAL A 97 13.60 -24.19 4.18
CA VAL A 97 12.58 -23.14 4.05
C VAL A 97 13.01 -21.89 4.78
N LEU A 98 13.61 -22.02 5.97
CA LEU A 98 14.13 -20.88 6.73
C LEU A 98 15.21 -20.15 5.95
N VAL A 99 16.19 -20.90 5.42
CA VAL A 99 17.26 -20.36 4.58
C VAL A 99 16.71 -19.80 3.27
N GLY A 100 15.81 -20.53 2.60
CA GLY A 100 15.18 -20.05 1.36
C GLY A 100 14.40 -18.74 1.54
N ALA A 101 13.68 -18.60 2.66
CA ALA A 101 12.96 -17.38 3.01
C ALA A 101 13.91 -16.19 3.27
N GLU A 102 15.01 -16.41 4.00
CA GLU A 102 15.99 -15.35 4.26
C GLU A 102 16.79 -14.96 3.01
N ILE A 103 17.16 -15.92 2.15
CA ILE A 103 17.80 -15.63 0.86
C ILE A 103 16.86 -14.79 -0.01
N LEU A 104 15.58 -15.14 -0.04
CA LEU A 104 14.58 -14.40 -0.80
C LEU A 104 14.39 -12.98 -0.23
N PHE A 105 14.28 -12.84 1.09
CA PHE A 105 14.21 -11.55 1.77
C PHE A 105 15.42 -10.66 1.45
N LEU A 106 16.63 -11.20 1.65
CA LEU A 106 17.88 -10.49 1.36
C LEU A 106 18.00 -10.15 -0.13
N GLY A 107 17.61 -11.06 -1.02
CA GLY A 107 17.64 -10.85 -2.46
C GLY A 107 16.76 -9.68 -2.91
N PHE A 108 15.51 -9.63 -2.43
CA PHE A 108 14.61 -8.51 -2.72
C PHE A 108 15.09 -7.20 -2.10
N PHE A 109 15.61 -7.25 -0.86
CA PHE A 109 16.16 -6.07 -0.19
C PHE A 109 17.34 -5.49 -0.97
N LEU A 110 18.32 -6.31 -1.35
CA LEU A 110 19.49 -5.87 -2.11
C LEU A 110 19.14 -5.42 -3.53
N MET A 111 18.21 -6.11 -4.19
CA MET A 111 17.74 -5.74 -5.53
C MET A 111 17.13 -4.33 -5.52
N TRP A 112 16.22 -4.05 -4.58
CA TRP A 112 15.62 -2.72 -4.50
C TRP A 112 16.55 -1.66 -3.97
N LEU A 113 17.46 -2.01 -3.05
CA LEU A 113 18.50 -1.11 -2.61
C LEU A 113 19.38 -0.67 -3.78
N GLY A 114 19.74 -1.60 -4.67
CA GLY A 114 20.46 -1.28 -5.90
C GLY A 114 19.69 -0.29 -6.77
N ILE A 115 18.43 -0.57 -7.08
CA ILE A 115 17.63 0.27 -7.97
C ILE A 115 17.35 1.66 -7.38
N VAL A 116 17.00 1.75 -6.10
CA VAL A 116 16.73 3.05 -5.47
C VAL A 116 18.00 3.88 -5.33
N SER A 117 19.17 3.25 -5.17
CA SER A 117 20.45 3.97 -5.08
C SER A 117 20.86 4.70 -6.36
N GLU A 118 20.30 4.31 -7.50
CA GLU A 118 20.52 4.94 -8.81
C GLU A 118 19.59 6.15 -9.03
N ALA A 119 18.43 6.18 -8.36
CA ALA A 119 17.44 7.25 -8.49
C ALA A 119 16.89 7.70 -7.11
N PRO A 120 17.75 8.18 -6.19
CA PRO A 120 17.41 8.38 -4.78
C PRO A 120 16.60 9.65 -4.51
N ALA A 121 16.51 10.58 -5.47
CA ALA A 121 15.94 11.90 -5.25
C ALA A 121 14.48 11.88 -4.76
N ILE A 122 14.23 12.57 -3.65
CA ILE A 122 12.91 12.77 -3.02
C ILE A 122 12.34 14.12 -3.48
N ASN A 123 12.04 14.26 -4.77
CA ASN A 123 11.74 15.57 -5.37
C ASN A 123 10.61 15.59 -6.42
N HIS A 124 9.91 14.49 -6.62
CA HIS A 124 8.83 14.36 -7.60
C HIS A 124 7.68 13.58 -6.99
N THR A 125 6.53 13.64 -7.68
CA THR A 125 5.27 12.99 -7.26
C THR A 125 4.98 13.29 -5.79
N GLU A 126 4.66 12.27 -5.00
CA GLU A 126 4.26 12.42 -3.61
C GLU A 126 5.42 12.10 -2.64
N LYS A 127 6.65 11.91 -3.12
CA LYS A 127 7.81 11.67 -2.23
C LYS A 127 8.03 12.76 -1.19
N PRO A 128 7.92 14.06 -1.53
CA PRO A 128 8.06 15.12 -0.52
C PRO A 128 6.99 15.04 0.57
N MET A 129 5.77 14.62 0.22
CA MET A 129 4.69 14.38 1.19
C MET A 129 5.05 13.24 2.13
N ASP A 130 5.37 12.06 1.58
CA ASP A 130 5.70 10.88 2.36
C ASP A 130 6.92 11.13 3.26
N PHE A 131 7.92 11.86 2.76
CA PHE A 131 9.09 12.26 3.53
C PHE A 131 8.74 13.26 4.65
N GLY A 132 7.84 14.21 4.36
CA GLY A 132 7.30 15.14 5.35
C GLY A 132 6.61 14.44 6.51
N PHE A 133 5.73 13.48 6.24
CA PHE A 133 5.08 12.68 7.29
C PHE A 133 6.09 11.87 8.12
N MET A 134 7.08 11.25 7.47
CA MET A 134 8.13 10.53 8.19
C MET A 134 8.92 11.47 9.11
N ASN A 135 9.34 12.64 8.62
CA ASN A 135 10.09 13.61 9.40
C ASN A 135 9.25 14.25 10.51
N ALA A 136 7.97 14.53 10.28
CA ALA A 136 7.06 15.03 11.31
C ALA A 136 6.96 14.06 12.49
N VAL A 137 6.89 12.74 12.23
CA VAL A 137 6.95 11.72 13.28
C VAL A 137 8.30 11.72 14.00
N LEU A 138 9.42 11.88 13.28
CA LEU A 138 10.76 11.94 13.87
C LEU A 138 10.94 13.15 14.80
N GLN A 139 10.37 14.30 14.44
CA GLN A 139 10.41 15.53 15.24
C GLN A 139 9.44 15.49 16.44
N SER A 140 8.42 14.62 16.39
CA SER A 140 7.38 14.54 17.43
C SER A 140 7.82 13.71 18.62
N ARG A 141 7.82 14.32 19.82
CA ARG A 141 8.03 13.62 21.10
C ARG A 141 6.77 12.92 21.60
N TYR A 142 5.60 13.46 21.32
CA TYR A 142 4.29 12.92 21.68
C TYR A 142 3.36 12.99 20.47
N PHE A 143 2.25 12.28 20.51
CA PHE A 143 1.34 12.13 19.37
C PHE A 143 -0.06 12.68 19.68
N PRO A 144 -0.84 13.10 18.66
CA PRO A 144 -0.55 13.05 17.22
C PRO A 144 0.57 14.03 16.77
N PRO A 145 1.32 13.71 15.71
CA PRO A 145 2.32 14.62 15.16
C PRO A 145 1.66 15.85 14.51
N GLU A 146 2.30 17.01 14.62
CA GLU A 146 1.87 18.21 13.90
C GLU A 146 2.17 18.07 12.40
N ASP A 147 1.26 18.52 11.56
CA ASP A 147 1.37 18.43 10.10
C ASP A 147 2.49 19.33 9.59
N SER A 148 3.44 18.77 8.84
CA SER A 148 4.54 19.55 8.26
C SER A 148 4.03 20.65 7.33
N TRP A 149 2.86 20.47 6.71
CA TRP A 149 2.29 21.42 5.73
C TRP A 149 1.16 22.28 6.29
N LEU A 150 0.78 22.10 7.55
CA LEU A 150 -0.28 22.90 8.16
C LEU A 150 -0.06 23.07 9.66
N SER A 151 0.70 24.10 10.02
CA SER A 151 0.99 24.42 11.42
C SER A 151 -0.26 24.62 12.27
N GLY A 152 -0.22 24.10 13.49
CA GLY A 152 -1.33 24.07 14.45
C GLY A 152 -2.34 22.95 14.22
N SER A 153 -2.14 22.08 13.22
CA SER A 153 -3.04 20.96 12.92
C SER A 153 -2.30 19.62 12.97
N PRO A 154 -2.96 18.52 13.40
CA PRO A 154 -2.40 17.19 13.27
C PRO A 154 -2.43 16.72 11.80
N ILE A 155 -1.57 15.73 11.48
CA ILE A 155 -1.61 15.03 10.20
C ILE A 155 -2.98 14.35 10.04
N SER A 156 -3.76 14.77 9.03
CA SER A 156 -5.08 14.19 8.72
C SER A 156 -5.00 13.15 7.60
N TYR A 157 -4.02 12.25 7.70
CA TYR A 157 -3.74 11.21 6.70
C TYR A 157 -3.33 9.91 7.38
N TYR A 158 -3.39 8.77 6.68
CA TYR A 158 -3.05 7.46 7.23
C TYR A 158 -1.51 7.27 7.31
N TYR A 159 -0.90 7.79 8.39
CA TYR A 159 0.55 7.92 8.55
C TYR A 159 1.25 6.73 9.26
N PHE A 160 0.55 5.66 9.65
CA PHE A 160 1.19 4.59 10.44
C PHE A 160 2.29 3.83 9.68
N GLY A 161 2.19 3.76 8.35
CA GLY A 161 3.28 3.23 7.53
C GLY A 161 4.55 4.09 7.63
N HIS A 162 4.41 5.40 7.49
CA HIS A 162 5.50 6.37 7.68
C HIS A 162 6.05 6.31 9.10
N PHE A 163 5.18 6.13 10.09
CA PHE A 163 5.56 5.93 11.49
C PHE A 163 6.47 4.71 11.67
N MET A 164 6.17 3.58 11.01
CA MET A 164 7.02 2.39 11.08
C MET A 164 8.40 2.63 10.45
N MET A 165 8.48 3.43 9.39
CA MET A 165 9.77 3.82 8.79
C MET A 165 10.54 4.80 9.69
N ALA A 166 9.85 5.76 10.31
CA ALA A 166 10.42 6.65 11.32
C ALA A 166 10.93 5.86 12.54
N PHE A 167 10.19 4.85 13.01
CA PHE A 167 10.64 3.94 14.08
C PHE A 167 11.95 3.23 13.70
N MET A 168 12.04 2.66 12.50
CA MET A 168 13.28 2.03 12.01
C MET A 168 14.43 3.04 11.90
N THR A 169 14.12 4.28 11.50
CA THR A 169 15.08 5.38 11.45
C THR A 169 15.63 5.69 12.85
N GLN A 170 14.77 5.83 13.86
CA GLN A 170 15.19 6.09 15.25
C GLN A 170 15.97 4.90 15.87
N VAL A 171 15.55 3.66 15.59
CA VAL A 171 16.27 2.46 16.07
C VAL A 171 17.72 2.44 15.57
N THR A 172 17.93 2.86 14.32
CA THR A 172 19.24 2.75 13.65
C THR A 172 20.08 4.01 13.71
N GLY A 173 19.48 5.18 13.99
CA GLY A 173 20.15 6.47 13.98
C GLY A 173 20.59 6.94 12.59
N VAL A 174 19.99 6.39 11.53
CA VAL A 174 20.30 6.76 10.13
C VAL A 174 19.63 8.10 9.80
N ALA A 175 20.29 8.95 9.00
CA ALA A 175 19.72 10.20 8.52
C ALA A 175 18.42 9.95 7.73
N SER A 176 17.38 10.76 7.95
CA SER A 176 16.06 10.51 7.38
C SER A 176 16.06 10.45 5.85
N SER A 177 16.90 11.26 5.19
CA SER A 177 17.04 11.27 3.72
C SER A 177 17.52 9.93 3.14
N SER A 178 18.38 9.22 3.88
CA SER A 178 18.82 7.86 3.53
C SER A 178 17.82 6.81 3.96
N ALA A 179 17.24 6.99 5.15
CA ALA A 179 16.26 6.07 5.71
C ALA A 179 15.00 5.92 4.84
N TYR A 180 14.54 7.00 4.21
CA TYR A 180 13.41 6.96 3.26
C TYR A 180 13.66 5.94 2.14
N ASN A 181 14.81 6.03 1.46
CA ASN A 181 15.16 5.12 0.37
C ASN A 181 15.45 3.68 0.85
N ILE A 182 16.00 3.50 2.05
CA ILE A 182 16.13 2.17 2.65
C ILE A 182 14.74 1.58 2.98
N GLY A 183 13.79 2.41 3.40
CA GLY A 183 12.39 2.05 3.57
C GLY A 183 11.75 1.55 2.27
N VAL A 184 11.99 2.25 1.15
CA VAL A 184 11.55 1.84 -0.20
C VAL A 184 12.10 0.46 -0.57
N ALA A 185 13.30 0.10 -0.10
CA ALA A 185 13.86 -1.25 -0.29
C ALA A 185 13.35 -2.30 0.71
N LEU A 186 13.04 -1.90 1.96
CA LEU A 186 12.58 -2.80 3.01
C LEU A 186 11.15 -3.31 2.79
N VAL A 187 10.22 -2.42 2.44
CA VAL A 187 8.79 -2.75 2.23
C VAL A 187 8.59 -3.91 1.24
N PRO A 188 9.14 -3.89 0.01
CA PRO A 188 8.98 -4.98 -0.94
C PRO A 188 9.69 -6.27 -0.46
N ALA A 189 10.79 -6.18 0.28
CA ALA A 189 11.43 -7.36 0.87
C ALA A 189 10.52 -8.03 1.93
N LEU A 190 9.86 -7.24 2.77
CA LEU A 190 8.86 -7.72 3.74
C LEU A 190 7.65 -8.35 3.02
N ALA A 191 7.18 -7.72 1.93
CA ALA A 191 6.08 -8.26 1.13
C ALA A 191 6.47 -9.59 0.47
N ALA A 192 7.71 -9.69 -0.01
CA ALA A 192 8.25 -10.87 -0.66
C ALA A 192 8.34 -12.06 0.32
N ILE A 193 8.96 -11.88 1.49
CA ILE A 193 9.04 -12.97 2.48
C ILE A 193 7.65 -13.38 2.98
N GLY A 194 6.75 -12.42 3.21
CA GLY A 194 5.37 -12.70 3.61
C GLY A 194 4.59 -13.50 2.56
N ALA A 195 4.65 -13.07 1.29
CA ALA A 195 3.95 -13.75 0.19
C ALA A 195 4.51 -15.17 -0.05
N PHE A 196 5.84 -15.33 0.05
CA PHE A 196 6.49 -16.63 0.03
C PHE A 196 5.92 -17.55 1.11
N GLY A 197 5.85 -17.06 2.35
CA GLY A 197 5.34 -17.80 3.49
C GLY A 197 3.87 -18.18 3.38
N LEU A 198 3.01 -17.25 2.96
CA LEU A 198 1.58 -17.51 2.80
C LEU A 198 1.33 -18.61 1.76
N VAL A 199 1.97 -18.53 0.58
CA VAL A 199 1.84 -19.56 -0.45
C VAL A 199 2.47 -20.88 0.00
N TYR A 200 3.65 -20.85 0.66
CA TYR A 200 4.27 -22.03 1.25
C TYR A 200 3.31 -22.75 2.22
N ASN A 201 2.71 -22.01 3.15
CA ASN A 201 1.76 -22.53 4.13
C ASN A 201 0.54 -23.16 3.44
N LEU A 202 -0.05 -22.49 2.45
CA LEU A 202 -1.17 -23.02 1.68
C LEU A 202 -0.81 -24.34 0.97
N VAL A 203 0.35 -24.40 0.32
CA VAL A 203 0.80 -25.61 -0.39
C VAL A 203 1.03 -26.77 0.59
N ARG A 204 1.66 -26.51 1.74
CA ARG A 204 1.95 -27.52 2.77
C ARG A 204 0.70 -28.01 3.48
N LEU A 205 -0.24 -27.12 3.81
CA LEU A 205 -1.56 -27.47 4.35
C LEU A 205 -2.38 -28.30 3.36
N SER A 206 -2.16 -28.12 2.05
CA SER A 206 -2.77 -28.92 0.98
C SER A 206 -2.01 -30.21 0.65
N GLY A 207 -1.11 -30.67 1.53
CA GLY A 207 -0.37 -31.92 1.40
C GLY A 207 0.80 -31.89 0.40
N GLY A 208 1.17 -30.71 -0.11
CA GLY A 208 2.33 -30.55 -0.98
C GLY A 208 3.63 -30.84 -0.23
N THR A 209 4.67 -31.30 -0.93
CA THR A 209 5.98 -31.59 -0.30
C THR A 209 6.71 -30.31 0.13
N LEU A 210 7.77 -30.44 0.95
CA LEU A 210 8.65 -29.31 1.30
C LEU A 210 9.18 -28.60 0.03
N LYS A 211 9.65 -29.38 -0.94
CA LYS A 211 10.16 -28.88 -2.22
C LYS A 211 9.08 -28.12 -3.01
N SER A 212 7.86 -28.68 -3.09
CA SER A 212 6.73 -28.01 -3.74
C SER A 212 6.39 -26.69 -3.03
N GLY A 213 6.37 -26.70 -1.70
CA GLY A 213 6.15 -25.50 -0.90
C GLY A 213 7.15 -24.40 -1.20
N ILE A 214 8.46 -24.73 -1.27
CA ILE A 214 9.51 -23.76 -1.60
C ILE A 214 9.33 -23.23 -3.03
N ILE A 215 9.19 -24.12 -4.03
CA ILE A 215 9.09 -23.71 -5.44
C ILE A 215 7.90 -22.79 -5.68
N PHE A 216 6.70 -23.20 -5.25
CA PHE A 216 5.49 -22.39 -5.47
C PHE A 216 5.40 -21.20 -4.52
N GLY A 217 5.96 -21.32 -3.31
CA GLY A 217 6.19 -20.20 -2.41
C GLY A 217 6.98 -19.08 -3.11
N SER A 218 8.09 -19.42 -3.76
CA SER A 218 8.93 -18.45 -4.47
C SER A 218 8.25 -17.80 -5.68
N VAL A 219 7.23 -18.43 -6.26
CA VAL A 219 6.44 -17.83 -7.35
C VAL A 219 5.55 -16.68 -6.87
N GLY A 220 5.06 -16.73 -5.63
CA GLY A 220 4.19 -15.70 -5.06
C GLY A 220 4.78 -14.28 -5.17
N PRO A 221 5.97 -14.03 -4.60
CA PRO A 221 6.64 -12.74 -4.70
C PRO A 221 6.90 -12.29 -6.14
N VAL A 222 7.23 -13.22 -7.05
CA VAL A 222 7.46 -12.89 -8.45
C VAL A 222 6.19 -12.36 -9.11
N LEU A 223 5.05 -13.05 -8.94
CA LEU A 223 3.77 -12.63 -9.53
C LEU A 223 3.24 -11.31 -8.94
N ILE A 224 3.53 -11.03 -7.68
CA ILE A 224 3.04 -9.83 -7.00
C ILE A 224 3.95 -8.62 -7.28
N LEU A 225 5.26 -8.82 -7.15
CA LEU A 225 6.24 -7.71 -7.05
C LEU A 225 7.10 -7.51 -8.29
N LEU A 226 7.17 -8.48 -9.22
CA LEU A 226 8.05 -8.39 -10.39
C LEU A 226 7.31 -8.43 -11.72
N VAL A 227 6.16 -9.11 -11.81
CA VAL A 227 5.33 -9.13 -13.01
C VAL A 227 4.73 -7.75 -13.25
N GLY A 228 4.90 -7.21 -14.46
CA GLY A 228 4.22 -6.01 -14.91
C GLY A 228 2.90 -6.30 -15.63
N ASN A 229 2.10 -5.27 -15.86
CA ASN A 229 0.92 -5.40 -16.72
C ASN A 229 1.34 -5.53 -18.20
N LEU A 230 0.38 -5.85 -19.07
CA LEU A 230 0.64 -6.06 -20.49
C LEU A 230 0.66 -4.75 -21.30
N ALA A 231 0.46 -3.59 -20.66
CA ALA A 231 0.61 -2.31 -21.35
C ALA A 231 2.05 -2.09 -21.82
N GLY A 232 3.05 -2.54 -21.06
CA GLY A 232 4.44 -2.52 -21.52
C GLY A 232 4.64 -3.35 -22.80
N ALA A 233 3.98 -4.50 -22.93
CA ALA A 233 4.04 -5.27 -24.17
C ALA A 233 3.39 -4.52 -25.34
N MET A 234 2.36 -3.69 -25.10
CA MET A 234 1.79 -2.81 -26.12
C MET A 234 2.75 -1.69 -26.53
N GLU A 235 3.53 -1.13 -25.59
CA GLU A 235 4.61 -0.18 -25.90
C GLU A 235 5.66 -0.82 -26.83
N PHE A 236 6.04 -2.09 -26.58
CA PHE A 236 6.92 -2.84 -27.49
C PHE A 236 6.31 -2.99 -28.90
N VAL A 237 5.05 -3.43 -28.97
CA VAL A 237 4.33 -3.62 -30.25
C VAL A 237 4.21 -2.30 -31.01
N HIS A 238 4.00 -1.19 -30.31
CA HIS A 238 3.95 0.16 -30.85
C HIS A 238 5.31 0.58 -31.43
N LEU A 239 6.39 0.40 -30.65
CA LEU A 239 7.75 0.69 -31.06
C LEU A 239 8.18 -0.08 -32.31
N GLN A 240 7.74 -1.34 -32.44
CA GLN A 240 8.05 -2.17 -33.62
C GLN A 240 7.18 -1.83 -34.86
N GLY A 241 6.20 -0.94 -34.74
CA GLY A 241 5.30 -0.60 -35.84
C GLY A 241 4.38 -1.74 -36.26
N TRP A 242 4.10 -2.71 -35.37
CA TRP A 242 3.31 -3.90 -35.69
C TRP A 242 1.78 -3.67 -35.73
N GLY A 243 1.32 -2.44 -35.47
CA GLY A 243 -0.09 -2.03 -35.54
C GLY A 243 -0.27 -0.75 -36.38
N GLY A 244 -1.33 -0.71 -37.20
CA GLY A 244 -1.72 0.51 -37.93
C GLY A 244 -2.54 1.48 -37.06
N ASN A 245 -2.78 2.69 -37.56
CA ASN A 245 -3.49 3.75 -36.81
C ASN A 245 -4.84 3.29 -36.23
N GLY A 246 -5.65 2.58 -37.02
CA GLY A 246 -6.95 2.06 -36.56
C GLY A 246 -6.85 1.04 -35.42
N PHE A 247 -5.73 0.31 -35.30
CA PHE A 247 -5.50 -0.59 -34.17
C PHE A 247 -5.20 0.20 -32.89
N TRP A 248 -4.36 1.24 -32.96
CA TRP A 248 -4.02 2.08 -31.81
C TRP A 248 -5.19 2.95 -31.36
N GLU A 249 -5.95 3.50 -32.30
CA GLU A 249 -7.24 4.16 -32.02
C GLU A 249 -8.22 3.18 -31.35
N TRP A 250 -8.28 1.92 -31.80
CA TRP A 250 -9.09 0.91 -31.14
C TRP A 250 -8.55 0.52 -29.77
N ILE A 251 -7.24 0.36 -29.56
CA ILE A 251 -6.68 0.07 -28.22
C ILE A 251 -7.04 1.22 -27.28
N GLY A 252 -6.85 2.47 -27.70
CA GLY A 252 -7.34 3.65 -27.00
C GLY A 252 -6.64 3.94 -25.67
N ILE A 253 -5.38 3.52 -25.51
CA ILE A 253 -4.56 3.90 -24.35
C ILE A 253 -4.08 5.34 -24.57
N LYS A 254 -4.44 6.24 -23.64
CA LYS A 254 -4.11 7.66 -23.74
C LYS A 254 -2.60 7.88 -23.87
N GLY A 255 -2.20 8.59 -24.92
CA GLY A 255 -0.79 8.89 -25.21
C GLY A 255 -0.06 7.82 -26.04
N LEU A 256 -0.66 6.65 -26.27
CA LEU A 256 -0.11 5.60 -27.13
C LEU A 256 -0.69 5.69 -28.55
N ASN A 257 -0.40 6.81 -29.23
CA ASN A 257 -0.89 7.10 -30.57
C ASN A 257 0.28 7.47 -31.49
N GLY A 258 0.23 7.07 -32.77
CA GLY A 258 1.22 7.43 -33.78
C GLY A 258 2.32 6.38 -33.96
N SER A 259 3.55 6.82 -34.18
CA SER A 259 4.74 5.96 -34.20
C SER A 259 5.74 6.56 -33.22
N ASP A 260 6.02 5.88 -32.10
CA ASP A 260 7.10 6.29 -31.22
C ASP A 260 8.44 6.15 -31.95
N THR A 261 9.29 7.15 -31.82
CA THR A 261 10.66 7.08 -32.31
C THR A 261 11.51 6.39 -31.24
N GLY A 262 12.10 5.26 -31.59
CA GLY A 262 13.14 4.64 -30.79
C GLY A 262 14.05 3.80 -31.66
N SER A 263 15.36 3.86 -31.39
CA SER A 263 16.36 3.10 -32.15
C SER A 263 16.71 1.74 -31.52
N GLY A 264 16.16 1.46 -30.32
CA GLY A 264 16.50 0.30 -29.48
C GLY A 264 15.32 -0.60 -29.09
N LEU A 265 15.48 -1.36 -28.00
CA LEU A 265 14.49 -2.31 -27.48
C LEU A 265 13.37 -1.66 -26.64
N PHE A 266 13.52 -0.40 -26.24
CA PHE A 266 12.58 0.36 -25.40
C PHE A 266 12.33 1.75 -26.00
N PRO A 267 11.21 2.42 -25.65
CA PRO A 267 10.95 3.79 -26.10
C PRO A 267 11.99 4.79 -25.57
N ASP A 268 12.36 5.79 -26.39
CA ASP A 268 13.32 6.85 -26.02
C ASP A 268 12.64 8.02 -25.26
N SER A 269 11.30 8.05 -25.20
CA SER A 269 10.55 9.11 -24.52
C SER A 269 10.71 9.01 -23.00
N GLN A 270 11.11 10.09 -22.36
CA GLN A 270 11.23 10.13 -20.90
C GLN A 270 9.88 9.78 -20.25
N TRP A 271 9.92 8.98 -19.19
CA TRP A 271 8.73 8.58 -18.41
C TRP A 271 7.66 7.80 -19.21
N TRP A 272 8.02 7.18 -20.34
CA TRP A 272 7.08 6.33 -21.11
C TRP A 272 6.40 5.26 -20.24
N TRP A 273 7.15 4.68 -19.30
CA TRP A 273 6.68 3.64 -18.38
C TRP A 273 5.57 4.14 -17.45
N PHE A 274 5.42 5.46 -17.26
CA PHE A 274 4.38 6.00 -16.41
C PHE A 274 2.98 5.64 -16.93
N ARG A 275 2.82 5.61 -18.26
CA ARG A 275 1.57 5.31 -18.97
C ARG A 275 1.00 3.94 -18.60
N ALA A 276 1.84 2.97 -18.25
CA ALA A 276 1.40 1.64 -17.83
C ALA A 276 0.53 1.69 -16.56
N SER A 277 0.57 2.75 -15.77
CA SER A 277 -0.32 2.93 -14.62
C SER A 277 -1.68 3.56 -14.95
N ARG A 278 -1.95 3.92 -16.22
CA ARG A 278 -3.16 4.67 -16.63
C ARG A 278 -3.78 4.05 -17.88
N VAL A 279 -4.03 2.74 -17.83
CA VAL A 279 -4.46 1.93 -18.99
C VAL A 279 -5.94 2.09 -19.29
N ILE A 280 -6.76 2.34 -18.28
CA ILE A 280 -8.22 2.44 -18.41
C ILE A 280 -8.61 3.91 -18.55
N ASP A 281 -9.03 4.28 -19.77
CA ASP A 281 -9.66 5.55 -20.13
C ASP A 281 -10.78 5.30 -21.15
N THR A 282 -11.84 6.12 -21.10
CA THR A 282 -12.89 6.18 -22.11
C THR A 282 -12.77 7.51 -22.83
N LEU A 283 -12.49 7.51 -24.13
CA LEU A 283 -12.31 8.72 -24.92
C LEU A 283 -13.56 9.03 -25.76
N SER A 284 -13.99 10.29 -25.77
CA SER A 284 -15.01 10.81 -26.69
C SER A 284 -14.58 12.16 -27.25
N GLY A 285 -14.51 12.28 -28.58
CA GLY A 285 -14.05 13.51 -29.23
C GLY A 285 -12.63 13.95 -28.82
N GLY A 286 -11.77 13.02 -28.43
CA GLY A 286 -10.42 13.29 -27.91
C GLY A 286 -10.36 13.72 -26.43
N GLN A 287 -11.49 13.79 -25.73
CA GLN A 287 -11.55 14.09 -24.30
C GLN A 287 -11.73 12.81 -23.47
N SER A 288 -11.03 12.74 -22.34
CA SER A 288 -11.19 11.67 -21.35
C SER A 288 -12.52 11.81 -20.62
N LEU A 289 -13.27 10.71 -20.52
CA LEU A 289 -14.51 10.59 -19.77
C LEU A 289 -14.37 9.70 -18.53
N ASP A 290 -13.29 8.91 -18.44
CA ASP A 290 -13.09 7.92 -17.38
C ASP A 290 -11.60 7.63 -17.16
N TYR A 291 -10.81 8.66 -16.86
CA TYR A 291 -9.38 8.51 -16.67
C TYR A 291 -9.08 7.95 -15.28
N THR A 292 -8.56 6.73 -15.22
CA THR A 292 -8.38 6.01 -13.95
C THR A 292 -6.92 5.65 -13.66
N ILE A 293 -6.61 5.50 -12.37
CA ILE A 293 -5.34 5.01 -11.86
C ILE A 293 -5.41 3.48 -11.79
N THR A 294 -4.48 2.80 -12.45
CA THR A 294 -4.36 1.34 -12.58
C THR A 294 -2.96 0.87 -12.20
N GLU A 295 -2.42 1.44 -11.12
CA GLU A 295 -1.12 1.07 -10.60
C GLU A 295 -1.07 -0.37 -10.11
N PHE A 296 0.14 -0.93 -10.12
CA PHE A 296 0.47 -2.28 -9.72
C PHE A 296 1.83 -2.28 -9.03
N PRO A 297 2.16 -3.28 -8.19
CA PRO A 297 3.24 -3.13 -7.21
C PRO A 297 4.60 -2.74 -7.79
N ILE A 298 5.03 -3.38 -8.88
CA ILE A 298 6.34 -3.06 -9.50
C ILE A 298 6.40 -1.63 -10.04
N PHE A 299 5.29 -1.06 -10.55
CA PHE A 299 5.22 0.35 -10.92
C PHE A 299 5.45 1.23 -9.68
N SER A 300 4.72 0.98 -8.58
CA SER A 300 4.78 1.84 -7.40
C SER A 300 6.14 1.76 -6.69
N PHE A 301 6.80 0.60 -6.70
CA PHE A 301 8.18 0.47 -6.18
C PHE A 301 9.23 1.16 -7.06
N ILE A 302 9.08 1.13 -8.39
CA ILE A 302 9.97 1.88 -9.31
C ILE A 302 9.76 3.39 -9.14
N LEU A 303 8.51 3.82 -8.97
CA LEU A 303 8.19 5.22 -8.66
C LEU A 303 8.92 5.64 -7.38
N GLY A 304 8.86 4.81 -6.34
CA GLY A 304 9.63 4.97 -5.10
C GLY A 304 8.96 5.88 -4.08
N ASP A 305 7.64 5.97 -4.13
CA ASP A 305 6.83 6.68 -3.16
C ASP A 305 6.54 5.72 -2.01
N LEU A 306 6.84 6.12 -0.76
CA LEU A 306 6.43 5.38 0.43
C LEU A 306 4.94 5.64 0.69
N HIS A 307 4.14 5.53 -0.36
CA HIS A 307 2.73 5.80 -0.29
C HIS A 307 2.05 4.65 0.48
N PRO A 308 1.00 4.95 1.26
CA PRO A 308 0.29 3.97 2.08
C PRO A 308 -0.14 2.64 1.47
N HIS A 309 -0.66 2.59 0.24
CA HIS A 309 -1.01 1.30 -0.40
C HIS A 309 0.22 0.46 -0.75
N VAL A 310 1.40 1.09 -0.90
CA VAL A 310 2.68 0.41 -1.11
C VAL A 310 3.16 -0.18 0.22
N MET A 311 3.18 0.63 1.27
CA MET A 311 3.60 0.22 2.61
C MET A 311 2.69 -0.83 3.24
N SER A 312 1.40 -0.88 2.88
CA SER A 312 0.45 -1.83 3.46
C SER A 312 0.61 -3.28 2.98
N LEU A 313 1.21 -3.51 1.80
CA LEU A 313 1.39 -4.84 1.20
C LEU A 313 1.89 -5.93 2.18
N PRO A 314 3.03 -5.76 2.89
CA PRO A 314 3.52 -6.78 3.84
C PRO A 314 2.54 -7.04 4.99
N PHE A 315 1.82 -6.03 5.45
CA PHE A 315 0.89 -6.14 6.57
C PHE A 315 -0.44 -6.76 6.14
N LEU A 316 -0.85 -6.55 4.89
CA LEU A 316 -2.03 -7.19 4.33
C LEU A 316 -1.79 -8.71 4.23
N VAL A 317 -0.59 -9.11 3.80
CA VAL A 317 -0.18 -10.52 3.79
C VAL A 317 -0.07 -11.10 5.20
N LEU A 318 0.41 -10.34 6.19
CA LEU A 318 0.38 -10.73 7.60
C LEU A 318 -1.06 -10.97 8.09
N GLY A 319 -1.99 -10.05 7.78
CA GLY A 319 -3.41 -10.21 8.09
C GLY A 319 -3.99 -11.48 7.47
N LEU A 320 -3.71 -11.75 6.19
CA LEU A 320 -4.11 -12.99 5.53
C LEU A 320 -3.51 -14.24 6.20
N GLY A 321 -2.26 -14.17 6.67
CA GLY A 321 -1.61 -15.25 7.42
C GLY A 321 -2.28 -15.53 8.76
N LEU A 322 -2.68 -14.50 9.50
CA LEU A 322 -3.43 -14.64 10.75
C LEU A 322 -4.83 -15.23 10.52
N ILE A 323 -5.53 -14.79 9.48
CA ILE A 323 -6.84 -15.35 9.12
C ILE A 323 -6.68 -16.80 8.68
N LEU A 324 -5.61 -17.17 7.96
CA LEU A 324 -5.33 -18.56 7.62
C LEU A 324 -5.04 -19.41 8.87
N ASN A 325 -4.35 -18.87 9.88
CA ASN A 325 -4.11 -19.54 11.15
C ASN A 325 -5.44 -19.81 11.90
N LEU A 326 -6.32 -18.82 11.97
CA LEU A 326 -7.67 -18.96 12.54
C LEU A 326 -8.50 -19.99 11.76
N TYR A 327 -8.47 -19.92 10.43
CA TYR A 327 -9.18 -20.84 9.54
C TYR A 327 -8.68 -22.29 9.71
N SER A 328 -7.40 -22.46 10.05
CA SER A 328 -6.79 -23.78 10.29
C SER A 328 -7.03 -24.32 11.70
N SER A 329 -7.84 -23.64 12.53
CA SER A 329 -8.16 -24.08 13.88
C SER A 329 -9.00 -25.37 13.89
N THR A 330 -8.56 -26.34 14.68
CA THR A 330 -9.32 -27.58 14.95
C THR A 330 -10.50 -27.35 15.90
N ASP A 331 -10.42 -26.32 16.73
CA ASP A 331 -11.49 -25.92 17.62
C ASP A 331 -12.64 -25.28 16.83
N LYS A 332 -13.88 -25.54 17.26
CA LYS A 332 -15.06 -24.85 16.71
C LYS A 332 -15.01 -23.37 17.08
N LEU A 333 -15.21 -22.49 16.10
CA LEU A 333 -15.26 -21.05 16.38
C LEU A 333 -16.53 -20.71 17.18
N GLY A 334 -16.38 -19.81 18.16
CA GLY A 334 -17.45 -19.36 19.05
C GLY A 334 -16.88 -18.73 20.33
N LEU A 335 -17.72 -18.54 21.34
CA LEU A 335 -17.32 -17.89 22.60
C LEU A 335 -16.17 -18.63 23.31
N LEU A 336 -16.22 -19.96 23.33
CA LEU A 336 -15.17 -20.79 23.94
C LEU A 336 -13.83 -20.64 23.21
N TRP A 337 -13.87 -20.52 21.88
CA TRP A 337 -12.68 -20.27 21.08
C TRP A 337 -12.04 -18.93 21.43
N LEU A 338 -12.83 -17.85 21.49
CA LEU A 338 -12.35 -16.53 21.89
C LEU A 338 -11.68 -16.55 23.26
N ARG A 339 -12.31 -17.23 24.23
CA ARG A 339 -11.75 -17.36 25.58
C ARG A 339 -10.42 -18.10 25.59
N ASN A 340 -10.33 -19.21 24.86
CA ASN A 340 -9.15 -20.07 24.86
C ASN A 340 -8.02 -19.53 23.97
N ASN A 341 -8.34 -18.70 22.97
CA ASN A 341 -7.41 -18.14 21.99
C ASN A 341 -7.39 -16.59 22.06
N ALA A 342 -7.52 -16.03 23.26
CA ALA A 342 -7.61 -14.58 23.46
C ALA A 342 -6.40 -13.81 22.88
N VAL A 343 -5.20 -14.39 22.95
CA VAL A 343 -3.97 -13.82 22.37
C VAL A 343 -4.05 -13.75 20.84
N GLU A 344 -4.61 -14.77 20.20
CA GLU A 344 -4.80 -14.78 18.75
C GLU A 344 -5.87 -13.79 18.31
N ALA A 345 -6.97 -13.70 19.05
CA ALA A 345 -8.00 -12.69 18.82
C ALA A 345 -7.47 -11.26 18.99
N ALA A 346 -6.65 -11.01 20.01
CA ALA A 346 -6.00 -9.72 20.24
C ALA A 346 -4.98 -9.39 19.14
N ALA A 347 -4.19 -10.38 18.69
CA ALA A 347 -3.28 -10.19 17.56
C ALA A 347 -4.04 -9.82 16.28
N LEU A 348 -5.12 -10.54 15.95
CA LEU A 348 -6.00 -10.19 14.83
C LEU A 348 -6.53 -8.75 14.96
N ALA A 349 -6.98 -8.34 16.14
CA ALA A 349 -7.50 -6.98 16.36
C ALA A 349 -6.41 -5.90 16.18
N ILE A 350 -5.23 -6.08 16.76
CA ILE A 350 -4.10 -5.14 16.61
C ILE A 350 -3.70 -5.01 15.14
N PHE A 351 -3.54 -6.13 14.43
CA PHE A 351 -3.05 -6.10 13.05
C PHE A 351 -4.12 -5.59 12.07
N ILE A 352 -5.40 -5.94 12.24
CA ILE A 352 -6.48 -5.38 11.41
C ILE A 352 -6.64 -3.88 11.67
N GLY A 353 -6.57 -3.44 12.93
CA GLY A 353 -6.61 -2.01 13.26
C GLY A 353 -5.42 -1.25 12.67
N SER A 354 -4.21 -1.84 12.75
CA SER A 354 -3.01 -1.24 12.15
C SER A 354 -3.14 -1.10 10.64
N LEU A 355 -3.75 -2.07 9.94
CA LEU A 355 -3.98 -1.98 8.50
C LEU A 355 -4.86 -0.79 8.12
N ALA A 356 -5.93 -0.54 8.88
CA ALA A 356 -6.78 0.60 8.65
C ALA A 356 -6.05 1.94 8.84
N PHE A 357 -5.09 1.99 9.76
CA PHE A 357 -4.26 3.17 10.02
C PHE A 357 -3.08 3.30 9.04
N ILE A 358 -2.60 2.20 8.44
CA ILE A 358 -1.62 2.24 7.35
C ILE A 358 -2.30 2.69 6.06
N ASN A 359 -3.43 2.08 5.72
CA ASN A 359 -4.21 2.37 4.52
C ASN A 359 -5.68 1.98 4.75
N LEU A 360 -6.54 2.97 4.94
CA LEU A 360 -7.95 2.77 5.31
C LEU A 360 -8.73 1.88 4.32
N TRP A 361 -8.34 1.88 3.04
CA TRP A 361 -8.96 1.06 2.00
C TRP A 361 -8.75 -0.45 2.20
N ASP A 362 -7.75 -0.87 2.98
CA ASP A 362 -7.49 -2.28 3.27
C ASP A 362 -8.45 -2.85 4.33
N PHE A 363 -9.07 -1.99 5.15
CA PHE A 363 -9.94 -2.42 6.24
C PHE A 363 -11.18 -3.20 5.76
N PRO A 364 -11.97 -2.73 4.76
CA PRO A 364 -13.10 -3.50 4.25
C PRO A 364 -12.69 -4.85 3.67
N VAL A 365 -11.53 -4.92 3.00
CA VAL A 365 -11.05 -6.16 2.36
C VAL A 365 -10.60 -7.19 3.39
N ILE A 366 -9.81 -6.78 4.38
CA ILE A 366 -9.37 -7.72 5.42
C ILE A 366 -10.52 -8.15 6.33
N ALA A 367 -11.48 -7.26 6.61
CA ALA A 367 -12.70 -7.59 7.35
C ALA A 367 -13.60 -8.57 6.57
N ALA A 368 -13.78 -8.36 5.25
CA ALA A 368 -14.51 -9.28 4.39
C ALA A 368 -13.82 -10.65 4.31
N MET A 369 -12.48 -10.68 4.26
CA MET A 369 -11.72 -11.92 4.27
C MET A 369 -11.84 -12.65 5.62
N LEU A 370 -11.73 -11.94 6.75
CA LEU A 370 -11.93 -12.52 8.09
C LEU A 370 -13.35 -13.09 8.24
N GLY A 371 -14.35 -12.30 7.88
CA GLY A 371 -15.76 -12.69 7.96
C GLY A 371 -16.08 -13.91 7.09
N SER A 372 -15.66 -13.90 5.82
CA SER A 372 -15.91 -15.02 4.91
C SER A 372 -15.15 -16.29 5.31
N ALA A 373 -13.89 -16.19 5.74
CA ALA A 373 -13.12 -17.33 6.22
C ALA A 373 -13.74 -17.95 7.49
N ALA A 374 -14.12 -17.11 8.46
CA ALA A 374 -14.79 -17.56 9.68
C ALA A 374 -16.17 -18.16 9.38
N LEU A 375 -16.93 -17.60 8.43
CA LEU A 375 -18.22 -18.14 8.01
C LEU A 375 -18.07 -19.49 7.33
N VAL A 376 -17.14 -19.64 6.39
CA VAL A 376 -16.89 -20.93 5.74
C VAL A 376 -16.42 -21.96 6.75
N LYS A 377 -15.55 -21.60 7.69
CA LYS A 377 -15.12 -22.52 8.76
C LYS A 377 -16.29 -22.95 9.64
N THR A 378 -17.04 -22.00 10.20
CA THR A 378 -18.17 -22.31 11.08
C THR A 378 -19.27 -23.08 10.36
N TYR A 379 -19.48 -22.85 9.06
CA TYR A 379 -20.40 -23.65 8.25
C TYR A 379 -20.01 -25.12 8.22
N GLY A 380 -18.71 -25.44 8.18
CA GLY A 380 -18.20 -26.79 8.37
C GLY A 380 -18.37 -27.28 9.81
N ASP A 381 -18.04 -26.46 10.81
CA ASP A 381 -18.15 -26.81 12.24
C ASP A 381 -19.60 -27.14 12.69
N HIS A 382 -20.59 -26.64 11.96
CA HIS A 382 -22.04 -26.83 12.18
C HIS A 382 -22.71 -27.71 11.11
N ASP A 383 -21.95 -28.56 10.41
CA ASP A 383 -22.46 -29.55 9.45
C ASP A 383 -23.37 -28.97 8.35
N GLY A 384 -23.14 -27.72 7.96
CA GLY A 384 -23.91 -27.01 6.93
C GLY A 384 -25.12 -26.20 7.44
N ASN A 385 -25.29 -26.08 8.76
CA ASN A 385 -26.30 -25.18 9.34
C ASN A 385 -25.83 -23.72 9.29
N LEU A 386 -26.35 -22.96 8.33
CA LEU A 386 -25.99 -21.57 8.11
C LEU A 386 -26.34 -20.65 9.28
N THR A 387 -27.47 -20.88 9.96
CA THR A 387 -27.88 -20.03 11.10
C THR A 387 -26.90 -20.16 12.27
N GLY A 388 -26.56 -21.39 12.64
CA GLY A 388 -25.56 -21.65 13.70
C GLY A 388 -24.17 -21.14 13.32
N ALA A 389 -23.80 -21.28 12.04
CA ALA A 389 -22.55 -20.77 11.50
C ALA A 389 -22.46 -19.23 11.58
N SER A 390 -23.52 -18.52 11.17
CA SER A 390 -23.59 -17.06 11.22
C SER A 390 -23.50 -16.53 12.65
N ILE A 391 -24.21 -17.13 13.61
CA ILE A 391 -24.12 -16.74 15.03
C ILE A 391 -22.69 -16.94 15.56
N SER A 392 -22.08 -18.09 15.27
CA SER A 392 -20.72 -18.41 15.72
C SER A 392 -19.68 -17.48 15.09
N THR A 393 -19.86 -17.14 13.81
CA THR A 393 -19.04 -16.18 13.08
C THR A 393 -19.15 -14.80 13.70
N ALA A 394 -20.37 -14.29 13.88
CA ALA A 394 -20.62 -12.99 14.51
C ALA A 394 -20.01 -12.93 15.92
N THR A 395 -20.16 -14.00 16.70
CA THR A 395 -19.59 -14.11 18.05
C THR A 395 -18.07 -13.93 18.07
N VAL A 396 -17.35 -14.36 17.03
CA VAL A 396 -15.87 -14.23 16.96
C VAL A 396 -15.44 -12.95 16.26
N VAL A 397 -16.03 -12.66 15.09
CA VAL A 397 -15.58 -11.60 14.20
C VAL A 397 -15.94 -10.21 14.74
N ILE A 398 -17.15 -10.02 15.28
CA ILE A 398 -17.58 -8.70 15.78
C ILE A 398 -16.68 -8.22 16.92
N PRO A 399 -16.39 -9.01 17.98
CA PRO A 399 -15.50 -8.54 19.04
C PRO A 399 -14.09 -8.20 18.56
N ILE A 400 -13.55 -8.96 17.58
CA ILE A 400 -12.23 -8.68 17.00
C ILE A 400 -12.24 -7.34 16.25
N LEU A 401 -13.24 -7.09 15.40
CA LEU A 401 -13.34 -5.84 14.65
C LEU A 401 -13.63 -4.64 15.55
N VAL A 402 -14.49 -4.80 16.57
CA VAL A 402 -14.75 -3.75 17.56
C VAL A 402 -13.48 -3.43 18.34
N LEU A 403 -12.74 -4.45 18.79
CA LEU A 403 -11.46 -4.24 19.46
C LEU A 403 -10.43 -3.56 18.53
N ALA A 404 -10.39 -3.93 17.24
CA ALA A 404 -9.53 -3.27 16.26
C ALA A 404 -9.82 -1.77 16.15
N ILE A 405 -11.09 -1.37 16.14
CA ILE A 405 -11.49 0.04 16.12
C ILE A 405 -11.13 0.73 17.44
N ILE A 406 -11.40 0.10 18.59
CA ILE A 406 -11.12 0.66 19.92
C ILE A 406 -9.62 0.92 20.10
N LEU A 407 -8.76 -0.02 19.71
CA LEU A 407 -7.31 0.08 19.88
C LEU A 407 -6.67 1.21 19.06
N PHE A 408 -7.36 1.69 18.02
CA PHE A 408 -6.93 2.76 17.13
C PHE A 408 -7.89 3.96 17.15
N LEU A 409 -8.79 4.01 18.14
CA LEU A 409 -9.76 5.10 18.30
C LEU A 409 -9.11 6.50 18.33
N PRO A 410 -7.94 6.71 18.99
CA PRO A 410 -7.27 8.01 18.95
C PRO A 410 -6.99 8.51 17.53
N PHE A 411 -6.57 7.63 16.61
CA PHE A 411 -6.36 8.00 15.21
C PHE A 411 -7.68 8.41 14.53
N TYR A 412 -8.76 7.64 14.72
CA TYR A 412 -10.04 7.94 14.09
C TYR A 412 -10.70 9.23 14.59
N ILE A 413 -10.37 9.70 15.79
CA ILE A 413 -10.90 10.95 16.34
C ILE A 413 -10.32 12.16 15.60
N ASP A 414 -9.03 12.13 15.29
CA ASP A 414 -8.32 13.24 14.63
C ASP A 414 -8.32 13.13 13.08
N PHE A 415 -8.75 11.99 12.55
CA PHE A 415 -8.79 11.72 11.11
C PHE A 415 -10.06 12.30 10.45
N GLU A 416 -9.87 13.15 9.44
CA GLU A 416 -10.94 13.61 8.56
C GLU A 416 -10.93 12.80 7.25
N ALA A 417 -12.11 12.56 6.67
CA ALA A 417 -12.25 11.88 5.38
C ALA A 417 -13.05 12.72 4.38
N GLN A 418 -12.48 12.92 3.19
CA GLN A 418 -13.13 13.61 2.06
C GLN A 418 -14.08 12.72 1.24
N THR A 419 -14.49 11.57 1.77
CA THR A 419 -15.48 10.70 1.11
C THR A 419 -16.90 11.05 1.56
N SER A 420 -17.83 11.18 0.63
CA SER A 420 -19.24 11.54 0.90
C SER A 420 -20.24 10.39 0.76
N GLY A 421 -19.82 9.24 0.24
CA GLY A 421 -20.65 8.04 0.16
C GLY A 421 -20.23 7.08 -0.97
N ILE A 422 -21.13 6.16 -1.31
CA ILE A 422 -20.98 5.22 -2.43
C ILE A 422 -22.17 5.43 -3.37
N LEU A 423 -21.89 5.62 -4.67
CA LEU A 423 -22.90 5.82 -5.70
C LEU A 423 -22.81 4.75 -6.80
N PRO A 424 -23.92 4.43 -7.50
CA PRO A 424 -23.88 3.59 -8.68
C PRO A 424 -23.08 4.27 -9.78
N LEU A 425 -22.16 3.53 -10.40
CA LEU A 425 -21.42 3.98 -11.58
C LEU A 425 -22.36 3.95 -12.80
N ARG A 426 -22.31 5.00 -13.62
CA ARG A 426 -23.08 5.21 -14.85
C ARG A 426 -22.20 5.76 -15.96
N ASP A 427 -22.66 5.70 -17.21
CA ASP A 427 -22.13 6.37 -18.41
C ASP A 427 -20.80 5.82 -18.96
N VAL A 428 -19.96 5.23 -18.11
CA VAL A 428 -18.61 4.76 -18.47
C VAL A 428 -18.39 3.31 -18.07
N ASN A 429 -17.69 2.56 -18.92
CA ASN A 429 -17.46 1.12 -18.76
C ASN A 429 -16.01 0.76 -19.09
N THR A 430 -15.37 -0.06 -18.26
CA THR A 430 -14.07 -0.62 -18.63
C THR A 430 -14.23 -1.56 -19.82
N ARG A 431 -13.44 -1.34 -20.87
CA ARG A 431 -13.39 -2.25 -22.01
C ARG A 431 -12.67 -3.54 -21.60
N PRO A 432 -13.18 -4.73 -21.96
CA PRO A 432 -12.57 -6.01 -21.56
C PRO A 432 -11.09 -6.15 -21.96
N VAL A 433 -10.69 -5.59 -23.11
CA VAL A 433 -9.29 -5.59 -23.55
C VAL A 433 -8.40 -4.77 -22.60
N LEU A 434 -8.87 -3.64 -22.08
CA LEU A 434 -8.09 -2.81 -21.16
C LEU A 434 -7.95 -3.47 -19.79
N LEU A 435 -9.01 -4.12 -19.28
CA LEU A 435 -8.92 -4.96 -18.08
C LEU A 435 -7.92 -6.11 -18.28
N PHE A 436 -7.96 -6.77 -19.45
CA PHE A 436 -7.02 -7.84 -19.77
C PHE A 436 -5.58 -7.32 -19.86
N LEU A 437 -5.36 -6.12 -20.42
CA LEU A 437 -4.03 -5.52 -20.43
C LEU A 437 -3.55 -5.16 -19.02
N ALA A 438 -4.46 -4.68 -18.17
CA ALA A 438 -4.15 -4.34 -16.79
C ALA A 438 -3.84 -5.59 -15.93
N MET A 439 -4.62 -6.68 -16.01
CA MET A 439 -4.54 -7.79 -15.03
C MET A 439 -4.62 -9.21 -15.62
N GLY A 440 -4.64 -9.33 -16.95
CA GLY A 440 -4.93 -10.56 -17.69
C GLY A 440 -4.13 -11.79 -17.27
N PRO A 441 -2.80 -11.72 -17.10
CA PRO A 441 -1.99 -12.87 -16.67
C PRO A 441 -2.44 -13.44 -15.32
N LEU A 442 -2.72 -12.58 -14.34
CA LEU A 442 -3.16 -13.00 -13.01
C LEU A 442 -4.59 -13.56 -13.03
N ILE A 443 -5.49 -12.92 -13.77
CA ILE A 443 -6.86 -13.40 -14.00
C ILE A 443 -6.82 -14.80 -14.64
N LEU A 444 -5.99 -14.99 -15.67
CA LEU A 444 -5.83 -16.28 -16.35
C LEU A 444 -5.42 -17.39 -15.36
N LEU A 445 -4.41 -17.14 -14.52
CA LEU A 445 -3.95 -18.11 -13.53
C LEU A 445 -5.04 -18.44 -12.50
N ALA A 446 -5.73 -17.43 -11.98
CA ALA A 446 -6.79 -17.60 -10.98
C ALA A 446 -8.01 -18.34 -11.56
N VAL A 447 -8.47 -17.96 -12.76
CA VAL A 447 -9.58 -18.66 -13.46
C VAL A 447 -9.18 -20.11 -13.75
N SER A 448 -7.95 -20.36 -14.19
CA SER A 448 -7.46 -21.71 -14.45
C SER A 448 -7.43 -22.57 -13.19
N PHE A 449 -7.07 -21.98 -12.05
CA PHE A 449 -7.19 -22.63 -10.75
C PHE A 449 -8.65 -22.94 -10.38
N LEU A 450 -9.57 -21.99 -10.55
CA LEU A 450 -11.01 -22.19 -10.29
C LEU A 450 -11.58 -23.32 -11.15
N VAL A 451 -11.33 -23.29 -12.46
CA VAL A 451 -11.76 -24.34 -13.41
C VAL A 451 -11.18 -25.69 -13.00
N ARG A 452 -9.92 -25.74 -12.57
CA ARG A 452 -9.28 -26.97 -12.07
C ARG A 452 -9.94 -27.52 -10.80
N GLN A 453 -10.60 -26.69 -10.01
CA GLN A 453 -11.33 -27.13 -8.81
C GLN A 453 -12.75 -27.64 -9.11
N LEU A 454 -13.37 -27.29 -10.24
CA LEU A 454 -14.74 -27.69 -10.57
C LEU A 454 -14.99 -29.21 -10.57
N PRO A 455 -14.14 -30.07 -11.19
CA PRO A 455 -14.37 -31.52 -11.19
C PRO A 455 -14.25 -32.18 -9.82
N ARG A 456 -13.77 -31.45 -8.80
CA ARG A 456 -13.62 -31.94 -7.42
C ARG A 456 -14.84 -31.60 -6.56
N LEU A 457 -15.79 -30.85 -7.09
CA LEU A 457 -17.08 -30.61 -6.45
C LEU A 457 -17.92 -31.88 -6.46
N VAL A 458 -18.69 -32.07 -5.41
CA VAL A 458 -19.71 -33.13 -5.35
C VAL A 458 -20.99 -32.56 -5.96
N ARG A 459 -21.80 -33.41 -6.61
CA ARG A 459 -23.11 -32.97 -7.11
C ARG A 459 -23.91 -32.33 -5.97
N PRO A 460 -24.43 -31.10 -6.16
CA PRO A 460 -25.21 -30.43 -5.13
C PRO A 460 -26.39 -31.28 -4.67
N SER A 461 -26.67 -31.23 -3.37
CA SER A 461 -27.79 -31.88 -2.70
C SER A 461 -28.66 -30.84 -2.00
N GLU A 462 -29.80 -31.22 -1.44
CA GLU A 462 -30.66 -30.30 -0.67
C GLU A 462 -29.91 -29.64 0.51
N ALA A 463 -28.91 -30.33 1.06
CA ALA A 463 -28.04 -29.77 2.10
C ALA A 463 -27.20 -28.57 1.63
N ASP A 464 -27.04 -28.38 0.33
CA ASP A 464 -26.31 -27.26 -0.27
C ASP A 464 -27.23 -26.08 -0.63
N ASN A 465 -28.56 -26.18 -0.42
CA ASN A 465 -29.51 -25.11 -0.73
C ASN A 465 -29.20 -23.82 0.05
N SER A 466 -28.82 -23.94 1.33
CA SER A 466 -28.42 -22.79 2.14
C SER A 466 -27.15 -22.11 1.61
N THR A 467 -26.19 -22.90 1.13
CA THR A 467 -24.98 -22.40 0.45
C THR A 467 -25.36 -21.67 -0.84
N ALA A 468 -26.16 -22.30 -1.70
CA ALA A 468 -26.58 -21.70 -2.96
C ALA A 468 -27.32 -20.38 -2.74
N ASN A 469 -28.26 -20.34 -1.80
CA ASN A 469 -29.02 -19.12 -1.47
C ASN A 469 -28.13 -18.00 -0.94
N LEU A 470 -27.19 -18.30 -0.04
CA LEU A 470 -26.26 -17.30 0.47
C LEU A 470 -25.35 -16.77 -0.63
N VAL A 471 -24.76 -17.65 -1.43
CA VAL A 471 -23.88 -17.27 -2.54
C VAL A 471 -24.65 -16.41 -3.55
N MET A 472 -25.87 -16.82 -3.92
CA MET A 472 -26.73 -16.03 -4.79
C MET A 472 -27.11 -14.69 -4.17
N LEU A 473 -27.33 -14.61 -2.86
CA LEU A 473 -27.57 -13.34 -2.17
C LEU A 473 -26.35 -12.41 -2.26
N VAL A 474 -25.15 -12.91 -1.97
CA VAL A 474 -23.89 -12.13 -2.03
C VAL A 474 -23.62 -11.62 -3.44
N VAL A 475 -23.89 -12.44 -4.45
CA VAL A 475 -23.60 -12.12 -5.86
C VAL A 475 -24.70 -11.26 -6.48
N ALA A 476 -25.97 -11.60 -6.26
CA ALA A 476 -27.10 -10.93 -6.89
C ALA A 476 -27.51 -9.64 -6.16
N ALA A 477 -27.42 -9.55 -4.83
CA ALA A 477 -27.96 -8.37 -4.13
C ALA A 477 -27.24 -7.05 -4.49
N PRO A 478 -25.89 -6.95 -4.49
CA PRO A 478 -25.21 -5.72 -4.89
C PRO A 478 -25.48 -5.38 -6.36
N PHE A 479 -25.53 -6.42 -7.20
CA PHE A 479 -25.77 -6.26 -8.63
C PHE A 479 -27.20 -5.79 -8.93
N LEU A 480 -28.22 -6.38 -8.30
CA LEU A 480 -29.62 -5.97 -8.45
C LEU A 480 -29.87 -4.58 -7.85
N LEU A 481 -29.19 -4.24 -6.76
CA LEU A 481 -29.20 -2.89 -6.21
C LEU A 481 -28.62 -1.90 -7.22
N TRP A 482 -27.47 -2.21 -7.80
CA TRP A 482 -26.88 -1.39 -8.85
C TRP A 482 -27.82 -1.25 -10.06
N VAL A 483 -28.38 -2.35 -10.57
CA VAL A 483 -29.33 -2.35 -11.68
C VAL A 483 -30.52 -1.44 -11.37
N ALA A 484 -31.12 -1.56 -10.19
CA ALA A 484 -32.25 -0.73 -9.80
C ALA A 484 -31.88 0.76 -9.77
N LEU A 485 -30.76 1.11 -9.11
CA LEU A 485 -30.35 2.50 -8.95
C LEU A 485 -29.90 3.13 -10.28
N ALA A 486 -29.05 2.43 -11.05
CA ALA A 486 -28.56 2.90 -12.34
C ALA A 486 -29.69 3.00 -13.37
N PHE A 487 -30.60 2.00 -13.41
CA PHE A 487 -31.74 2.04 -14.31
C PHE A 487 -32.67 3.21 -14.01
N ILE A 488 -33.04 3.41 -12.74
CA ILE A 488 -33.92 4.52 -12.35
C ILE A 488 -33.27 5.86 -12.67
N ALA A 489 -32.00 6.05 -12.31
CA ALA A 489 -31.28 7.30 -12.57
C ALA A 489 -31.16 7.59 -14.08
N THR A 490 -30.69 6.63 -14.88
CA THR A 490 -30.54 6.82 -16.34
C THR A 490 -31.89 6.89 -17.05
N TRP A 491 -32.94 6.23 -16.56
CA TRP A 491 -34.28 6.34 -17.14
C TRP A 491 -34.85 7.76 -16.94
N ILE A 492 -34.66 8.33 -15.75
CA ILE A 492 -35.08 9.71 -15.44
C ILE A 492 -34.28 10.72 -16.28
N ASP A 493 -32.96 10.53 -16.37
CA ASP A 493 -32.07 11.49 -17.03
C ASP A 493 -32.15 11.39 -18.58
N ASP A 494 -32.13 10.17 -19.13
CA ASP A 494 -31.85 9.91 -20.55
C ASP A 494 -32.87 8.99 -21.25
N GLY A 495 -33.91 8.54 -20.55
CA GLY A 495 -34.96 7.68 -21.09
C GLY A 495 -34.67 6.17 -21.07
N ALA A 496 -35.71 5.38 -21.36
CA ALA A 496 -35.68 3.93 -21.10
C ALA A 496 -34.67 3.18 -21.97
N ALA A 497 -34.49 3.59 -23.24
CA ALA A 497 -33.55 2.95 -24.15
C ALA A 497 -32.10 3.05 -23.64
N SER A 498 -31.70 4.24 -23.18
CA SER A 498 -30.39 4.51 -22.57
C SER A 498 -30.19 3.68 -21.30
N ALA A 499 -31.23 3.58 -20.45
CA ALA A 499 -31.17 2.77 -19.23
C ALA A 499 -30.95 1.27 -19.52
N PHE A 500 -31.60 0.71 -20.55
CA PHE A 500 -31.32 -0.67 -20.98
C PHE A 500 -29.92 -0.83 -21.58
N GLY A 501 -29.43 0.17 -22.32
CA GLY A 501 -28.07 0.21 -22.85
C GLY A 501 -27.00 0.21 -21.75
N GLU A 502 -27.20 1.02 -20.70
CA GLU A 502 -26.34 1.12 -19.52
C GLU A 502 -26.19 -0.23 -18.81
N ILE A 503 -27.31 -0.92 -18.58
CA ILE A 503 -27.31 -2.29 -18.05
C ILE A 503 -26.56 -3.20 -19.02
N GLY A 504 -26.97 -3.25 -20.28
CA GLY A 504 -26.42 -4.18 -21.28
C GLY A 504 -24.90 -4.08 -21.44
N GLY A 505 -24.36 -2.85 -21.47
CA GLY A 505 -22.93 -2.58 -21.65
C GLY A 505 -22.05 -3.14 -20.53
N ARG A 506 -22.56 -3.21 -19.30
CA ARG A 506 -21.81 -3.71 -18.13
C ARG A 506 -21.80 -5.23 -17.99
N MET A 507 -22.75 -5.93 -18.60
CA MET A 507 -22.91 -7.37 -18.41
C MET A 507 -21.69 -8.19 -18.85
N ILE A 508 -20.90 -7.68 -19.81
CA ILE A 508 -19.74 -8.37 -20.38
C ILE A 508 -18.68 -8.67 -19.32
N LEU A 509 -18.46 -7.77 -18.35
CA LEU A 509 -17.50 -7.97 -17.26
C LEU A 509 -18.18 -8.41 -15.97
N VAL A 510 -19.33 -7.83 -15.66
CA VAL A 510 -20.02 -8.05 -14.38
C VAL A 510 -20.52 -9.49 -14.26
N ILE A 511 -21.21 -10.03 -15.27
CA ILE A 511 -21.80 -11.37 -15.16
C ILE A 511 -20.73 -12.48 -15.07
N PRO A 512 -19.68 -12.51 -15.91
CA PRO A 512 -18.61 -13.49 -15.76
C PRO A 512 -17.87 -13.33 -14.42
N GLY A 513 -17.59 -12.10 -13.98
CA GLY A 513 -16.97 -11.84 -12.68
C GLY A 513 -17.80 -12.40 -11.53
N LEU A 514 -19.09 -12.09 -11.50
CA LEU A 514 -20.06 -12.58 -10.52
C LEU A 514 -20.19 -14.12 -10.55
N LEU A 515 -20.14 -14.74 -11.72
CA LEU A 515 -20.10 -16.20 -11.84
C LEU A 515 -18.84 -16.80 -11.20
N LEU A 516 -17.67 -16.18 -11.39
CA LEU A 516 -16.43 -16.60 -10.75
C LEU A 516 -16.50 -16.47 -9.23
N VAL A 517 -17.09 -15.37 -8.71
CA VAL A 517 -17.37 -15.20 -7.28
C VAL A 517 -18.28 -16.31 -6.77
N ALA A 518 -19.38 -16.61 -7.49
CA ALA A 518 -20.33 -17.64 -7.11
C ALA A 518 -19.70 -19.02 -7.05
N VAL A 519 -18.93 -19.39 -8.09
CA VAL A 519 -18.22 -20.68 -8.16
C VAL A 519 -17.21 -20.81 -7.04
N ALA A 520 -16.44 -19.75 -6.76
CA ALA A 520 -15.43 -19.74 -5.72
C ALA A 520 -16.06 -19.90 -4.32
N GLY A 521 -17.09 -19.12 -4.00
CA GLY A 521 -17.81 -19.17 -2.72
C GLY A 521 -18.52 -20.51 -2.50
N PHE A 522 -19.26 -21.00 -3.49
CA PHE A 522 -19.92 -22.30 -3.43
C PHE A 522 -18.90 -23.43 -3.22
N SER A 523 -17.77 -23.39 -3.96
CA SER A 523 -16.71 -24.39 -3.82
C SER A 523 -16.07 -24.37 -2.43
N ALA A 524 -15.80 -23.19 -1.86
CA ALA A 524 -15.23 -23.06 -0.53
C ALA A 524 -16.17 -23.63 0.55
N MET A 525 -17.46 -23.28 0.49
CA MET A 525 -18.47 -23.75 1.45
C MET A 525 -18.70 -25.26 1.37
N GLN A 526 -18.86 -25.82 0.17
CA GLN A 526 -19.09 -27.26 0.01
C GLN A 526 -17.88 -28.07 0.53
N ARG A 527 -16.65 -27.60 0.29
CA ARG A 527 -15.43 -28.24 0.80
C ARG A 527 -15.34 -28.23 2.31
N SER A 528 -15.71 -27.12 2.94
CA SER A 528 -15.74 -27.00 4.39
C SER A 528 -16.77 -27.95 5.00
N ARG A 529 -18.01 -27.94 4.50
CA ARG A 529 -19.10 -28.83 4.94
C ARG A 529 -18.76 -30.31 4.80
N LEU A 530 -18.15 -30.69 3.67
CA LEU A 530 -17.78 -32.07 3.39
C LEU A 530 -16.45 -32.49 4.00
N ASN A 531 -15.75 -31.59 4.71
CA ASN A 531 -14.41 -31.79 5.25
C ASN A 531 -13.41 -32.32 4.18
N ARG A 532 -13.43 -31.73 2.98
CA ARG A 532 -12.61 -32.17 1.84
C ARG A 532 -11.78 -31.03 1.28
N GLY A 533 -10.46 -31.11 1.46
CA GLY A 533 -9.53 -30.10 0.95
C GLY A 533 -9.79 -28.72 1.55
N GLN A 534 -9.94 -28.66 2.88
CA GLN A 534 -10.24 -27.44 3.62
C GLN A 534 -9.21 -26.33 3.32
N ALA A 535 -7.92 -26.66 3.24
CA ALA A 535 -6.87 -25.70 2.87
C ALA A 535 -7.09 -25.05 1.49
N THR A 536 -7.77 -25.72 0.54
CA THR A 536 -8.11 -25.13 -0.77
C THR A 536 -9.23 -24.10 -0.68
N ALA A 537 -10.09 -24.14 0.33
CA ALA A 537 -11.20 -23.19 0.46
C ALA A 537 -10.71 -21.76 0.69
N PHE A 538 -9.61 -21.56 1.41
CA PHE A 538 -9.07 -20.23 1.70
C PHE A 538 -8.60 -19.49 0.44
N PRO A 539 -7.81 -20.09 -0.49
CA PRO A 539 -7.50 -19.46 -1.78
C PRO A 539 -8.71 -19.27 -2.71
N LEU A 540 -9.75 -20.09 -2.58
CA LEU A 540 -11.00 -19.86 -3.30
C LEU A 540 -11.71 -18.60 -2.78
N LEU A 541 -11.74 -18.38 -1.47
CA LEU A 541 -12.27 -17.14 -0.89
C LEU A 541 -11.47 -15.91 -1.34
N MET A 542 -10.13 -15.99 -1.37
CA MET A 542 -9.29 -14.91 -1.90
C MET A 542 -9.59 -14.64 -3.38
N ALA A 543 -9.77 -15.68 -4.20
CA ALA A 543 -10.14 -15.53 -5.60
C ALA A 543 -11.51 -14.87 -5.76
N GLY A 544 -12.50 -15.32 -4.98
CA GLY A 544 -13.84 -14.74 -4.95
C GLY A 544 -13.81 -13.27 -4.55
N LEU A 545 -13.08 -12.92 -3.49
CA LEU A 545 -12.92 -11.53 -3.05
C LEU A 545 -12.24 -10.67 -4.12
N ALA A 546 -11.19 -11.16 -4.77
CA ALA A 546 -10.51 -10.43 -5.84
C ALA A 546 -11.45 -10.13 -7.02
N PHE A 547 -12.20 -11.12 -7.52
CA PHE A 547 -13.17 -10.89 -8.59
C PHE A 547 -14.33 -9.99 -8.14
N PHE A 548 -14.73 -10.08 -6.87
CA PHE A 548 -15.75 -9.21 -6.32
C PHE A 548 -15.30 -7.74 -6.26
N LEU A 549 -14.04 -7.47 -5.93
CA LEU A 549 -13.45 -6.12 -5.99
C LEU A 549 -13.43 -5.58 -7.43
N LEU A 550 -13.04 -6.40 -8.40
CA LEU A 550 -13.05 -6.00 -9.81
C LEU A 550 -14.46 -5.67 -10.30
N VAL A 551 -15.45 -6.50 -9.96
CA VAL A 551 -16.86 -6.22 -10.27
C VAL A 551 -17.37 -4.99 -9.51
N GLY A 552 -16.94 -4.80 -8.26
CA GLY A 552 -17.28 -3.65 -7.44
C GLY A 552 -16.89 -2.33 -8.11
N ALA A 553 -15.68 -2.24 -8.65
CA ALA A 553 -15.19 -1.06 -9.37
C ALA A 553 -15.89 -0.80 -10.72
N GLU A 554 -16.61 -1.78 -11.25
CA GLU A 554 -17.44 -1.65 -12.45
C GLU A 554 -18.92 -1.36 -12.15
N THR A 555 -19.33 -1.40 -10.88
CA THR A 555 -20.73 -1.20 -10.46
C THR A 555 -20.90 0.00 -9.55
N PHE A 556 -20.01 0.19 -8.59
CA PHE A 556 -20.08 1.30 -7.63
C PHE A 556 -18.76 2.07 -7.58
N TYR A 557 -18.83 3.31 -7.14
CA TYR A 557 -17.66 4.09 -6.80
C TYR A 557 -17.85 4.85 -5.51
N VAL A 558 -16.74 5.03 -4.78
CA VAL A 558 -16.69 5.90 -3.61
C VAL A 558 -16.60 7.34 -4.10
N VAL A 559 -17.52 8.18 -3.64
CA VAL A 559 -17.54 9.60 -3.99
C VAL A 559 -16.50 10.32 -3.13
N ASP A 560 -15.43 10.76 -3.76
CA ASP A 560 -14.41 11.64 -3.19
C ASP A 560 -14.41 12.99 -3.94
N GLN A 561 -13.39 13.81 -3.73
CA GLN A 561 -13.27 15.12 -4.37
C GLN A 561 -13.13 15.07 -5.91
N PHE A 562 -12.76 13.92 -6.48
CA PHE A 562 -12.53 13.80 -7.91
C PHE A 562 -13.88 13.65 -8.62
N GLY A 563 -14.25 14.66 -9.42
CA GLY A 563 -15.47 14.68 -10.20
C GLY A 563 -15.27 14.38 -11.69
N GLY A 564 -16.37 14.36 -12.44
CA GLY A 564 -16.34 14.32 -13.90
C GLY A 564 -15.57 13.11 -14.46
N PRO A 565 -14.54 13.32 -15.32
CA PRO A 565 -13.73 12.24 -15.89
C PRO A 565 -12.94 11.40 -14.89
N PHE A 566 -12.80 11.84 -13.63
CA PHE A 566 -11.99 11.19 -12.61
C PHE A 566 -12.83 10.53 -11.51
N ARG A 567 -14.16 10.48 -11.68
CA ARG A 567 -15.13 10.13 -10.61
C ARG A 567 -14.87 8.79 -9.90
N ARG A 568 -14.37 7.78 -10.61
CA ARG A 568 -14.07 6.45 -10.04
C ARG A 568 -12.57 6.16 -9.91
N MET A 569 -11.73 7.17 -10.14
CA MET A 569 -10.29 7.03 -10.28
C MET A 569 -9.65 6.31 -9.08
N ASN A 570 -9.96 6.74 -7.85
CA ASN A 570 -9.45 6.10 -6.63
C ASN A 570 -10.11 4.76 -6.34
N THR A 571 -11.38 4.57 -6.71
CA THR A 571 -12.05 3.27 -6.53
C THR A 571 -11.35 2.19 -7.36
N VAL A 572 -11.11 2.47 -8.66
CA VAL A 572 -10.38 1.55 -9.54
C VAL A 572 -8.98 1.31 -8.99
N PHE A 573 -8.26 2.37 -8.62
CA PHE A 573 -6.91 2.27 -8.06
C PHE A 573 -6.84 1.30 -6.88
N LYS A 574 -7.55 1.62 -5.80
CA LYS A 574 -7.39 0.94 -4.52
C LYS A 574 -7.92 -0.50 -4.61
N PHE A 575 -9.01 -0.74 -5.36
CA PHE A 575 -9.54 -2.10 -5.56
C PHE A 575 -8.67 -2.96 -6.48
N TYR A 576 -8.16 -2.40 -7.58
CA TYR A 576 -7.31 -3.17 -8.51
C TYR A 576 -5.98 -3.54 -7.87
N TYR A 577 -5.39 -2.64 -7.06
CA TYR A 577 -4.14 -2.90 -6.36
C TYR A 577 -4.28 -4.06 -5.35
N GLN A 578 -5.38 -4.11 -4.60
CA GLN A 578 -5.69 -5.22 -3.69
C GLN A 578 -6.02 -6.52 -4.44
N ALA A 579 -6.81 -6.43 -5.52
CA ALA A 579 -7.12 -7.57 -6.37
C ALA A 579 -5.85 -8.16 -7.00
N TRP A 580 -4.87 -7.34 -7.37
CA TRP A 580 -3.56 -7.79 -7.86
C TRP A 580 -2.84 -8.69 -6.85
N LEU A 581 -2.73 -8.24 -5.59
CA LEU A 581 -2.11 -9.04 -4.52
C LEU A 581 -2.83 -10.38 -4.36
N LEU A 582 -4.16 -10.37 -4.22
CA LEU A 582 -4.96 -11.57 -4.01
C LEU A 582 -4.83 -12.54 -5.20
N LEU A 583 -4.93 -12.05 -6.44
CA LEU A 583 -4.78 -12.87 -7.65
C LEU A 583 -3.34 -13.38 -7.80
N GLY A 584 -2.33 -12.64 -7.36
CA GLY A 584 -0.93 -13.10 -7.34
C GLY A 584 -0.73 -14.29 -6.41
N ILE A 585 -1.27 -14.23 -5.19
CA ILE A 585 -1.23 -15.34 -4.21
C ILE A 585 -2.01 -16.55 -4.76
N VAL A 586 -3.23 -16.33 -5.26
CA VAL A 586 -4.08 -17.37 -5.84
C VAL A 586 -3.44 -17.99 -7.07
N GLY A 587 -2.79 -17.20 -7.92
CA GLY A 587 -2.09 -17.65 -9.10
C GLY A 587 -0.91 -18.56 -8.75
N ALA A 588 -0.06 -18.15 -7.81
CA ALA A 588 1.07 -18.95 -7.34
C ALA A 588 0.63 -20.29 -6.72
N TYR A 589 -0.42 -20.26 -5.89
CA TYR A 589 -1.03 -21.47 -5.35
C TYR A 589 -1.74 -22.32 -6.43
N GLY A 590 -2.34 -21.67 -7.43
CA GLY A 590 -2.98 -22.31 -8.57
C GLY A 590 -2.01 -23.14 -9.39
N LEU A 591 -0.80 -22.62 -9.60
CA LEU A 591 0.29 -23.30 -10.30
C LEU A 591 0.71 -24.61 -9.60
N TYR A 592 0.66 -24.69 -8.26
CA TYR A 592 0.85 -25.95 -7.52
C TYR A 592 -0.14 -27.05 -7.97
N TYR A 593 -1.41 -26.69 -8.17
CA TYR A 593 -2.45 -27.63 -8.61
C TYR A 593 -2.44 -27.96 -10.10
N LEU A 594 -1.90 -27.07 -10.91
CA LEU A 594 -1.76 -27.28 -12.34
C LEU A 594 -0.53 -28.15 -12.67
N TRP A 595 0.55 -28.03 -11.89
CA TRP A 595 1.83 -28.67 -12.21
C TRP A 595 2.27 -29.82 -11.30
N SER A 596 1.89 -29.86 -10.02
CA SER A 596 2.41 -30.89 -9.10
C SER A 596 1.33 -31.74 -8.44
N ALA A 597 0.14 -31.19 -8.19
CA ALA A 597 -0.94 -31.98 -7.65
C ALA A 597 -1.46 -32.95 -8.72
N ARG A 598 -1.39 -34.26 -8.44
CA ARG A 598 -1.89 -35.29 -9.37
C ARG A 598 -3.36 -35.03 -9.70
N SER A 599 -3.70 -35.15 -10.99
CA SER A 599 -5.10 -35.16 -11.43
C SER A 599 -5.77 -36.41 -10.89
N SER A 600 -6.76 -36.25 -10.01
CA SER A 600 -7.60 -37.34 -9.53
C SER A 600 -8.70 -37.73 -10.53
N VAL A 601 -8.76 -37.06 -11.68
CA VAL A 601 -9.81 -37.26 -12.69
C VAL A 601 -9.28 -38.16 -13.80
N ASN A 602 -9.83 -39.38 -13.89
CA ASN A 602 -9.61 -40.31 -15.00
C ASN A 602 -10.54 -39.93 -16.15
N TRP A 603 -9.99 -39.23 -17.15
CA TRP A 603 -10.72 -38.90 -18.38
C TRP A 603 -10.66 -40.08 -19.38
N PRO A 604 -11.70 -40.29 -20.21
CA PRO A 604 -11.64 -41.24 -21.32
C PRO A 604 -10.44 -40.97 -22.24
N LEU A 605 -9.84 -42.03 -22.81
CA LEU A 605 -8.58 -41.96 -23.60
C LEU A 605 -8.59 -40.87 -24.69
N ASN A 606 -9.70 -40.69 -25.41
CA ASN A 606 -9.80 -39.68 -26.48
C ASN A 606 -9.85 -38.24 -25.94
N VAL A 607 -10.50 -38.01 -24.80
CA VAL A 607 -10.55 -36.71 -24.11
C VAL A 607 -9.18 -36.39 -23.48
N SER A 608 -8.47 -37.40 -23.00
CA SER A 608 -7.13 -37.23 -22.39
C SER A 608 -6.10 -36.67 -23.38
N ARG A 609 -6.14 -37.06 -24.66
CA ARG A 609 -5.24 -36.54 -25.72
C ARG A 609 -5.54 -35.07 -26.05
N PHE A 610 -6.79 -34.70 -26.28
CA PHE A 610 -7.19 -33.30 -26.51
C PHE A 610 -6.90 -32.41 -25.30
N MET A 611 -7.14 -32.88 -24.08
CA MET A 611 -6.79 -32.15 -22.86
C MET A 611 -5.28 -32.02 -22.66
N SER A 612 -4.48 -32.99 -23.11
CA SER A 612 -3.02 -32.88 -23.06
C SER A 612 -2.50 -31.82 -24.02
N ALA A 613 -3.02 -31.74 -25.25
CA ALA A 613 -2.69 -30.67 -26.19
C ALA A 613 -3.14 -29.29 -25.66
N GLY A 614 -4.38 -29.19 -25.15
CA GLY A 614 -4.89 -27.97 -24.53
C GLY A 614 -4.07 -27.50 -23.31
N LYS A 615 -3.54 -28.44 -22.52
CA LYS A 615 -2.61 -28.14 -21.42
C LYS A 615 -1.32 -27.48 -21.93
N TYR A 616 -0.70 -28.02 -22.98
CA TYR A 616 0.55 -27.44 -23.52
C TYR A 616 0.31 -26.09 -24.19
N VAL A 617 -0.82 -25.94 -24.90
CA VAL A 617 -1.24 -24.63 -25.44
C VAL A 617 -1.41 -23.62 -24.31
N TRP A 618 -2.16 -23.97 -23.26
CA TRP A 618 -2.35 -23.09 -22.11
C TRP A 618 -1.03 -22.72 -21.43
N ILE A 619 -0.12 -23.69 -21.25
CA ILE A 619 1.21 -23.44 -20.69
C ILE A 619 2.00 -22.47 -21.59
N GLY A 620 1.97 -22.69 -22.91
CA GLY A 620 2.59 -21.80 -23.88
C GLY A 620 2.03 -20.39 -23.79
N THR A 621 0.70 -20.24 -23.76
CA THR A 621 0.02 -18.95 -23.59
C THR A 621 0.40 -18.28 -22.27
N ALA A 622 0.32 -18.99 -21.14
CA ALA A 622 0.66 -18.43 -19.84
C ALA A 622 2.14 -18.02 -19.79
N ALA A 623 3.05 -18.82 -20.34
CA ALA A 623 4.47 -18.49 -20.43
C ALA A 623 4.70 -17.25 -21.30
N VAL A 624 4.09 -17.15 -22.48
CA VAL A 624 4.21 -15.98 -23.36
C VAL A 624 3.67 -14.72 -22.68
N LEU A 625 2.50 -14.79 -22.04
CA LEU A 625 1.92 -13.64 -21.34
C LEU A 625 2.78 -13.21 -20.15
N LEU A 626 3.30 -14.16 -19.37
CA LEU A 626 4.22 -13.83 -18.27
C LEU A 626 5.52 -13.22 -18.79
N LEU A 627 6.11 -13.76 -19.87
CA LEU A 627 7.28 -13.18 -20.50
C LEU A 627 7.01 -11.76 -21.02
N ALA A 628 5.85 -11.53 -21.65
CA ALA A 628 5.43 -10.21 -22.10
C ALA A 628 5.27 -9.22 -20.92
N SER A 629 4.73 -9.69 -19.79
CA SER A 629 4.65 -8.92 -18.55
C SER A 629 6.01 -8.52 -17.96
N PHE A 630 7.10 -9.22 -18.28
CA PHE A 630 8.46 -8.85 -17.86
C PHE A 630 9.10 -7.77 -18.74
N TYR A 631 8.50 -7.40 -19.87
CA TYR A 631 8.99 -6.29 -20.69
C TYR A 631 8.93 -4.96 -19.93
N TYR A 632 7.78 -4.68 -19.30
CA TYR A 632 7.56 -3.47 -18.51
C TYR A 632 8.63 -3.24 -17.42
N PRO A 633 8.82 -4.15 -16.45
CA PRO A 633 9.71 -3.89 -15.32
C PRO A 633 11.15 -3.71 -15.76
N VAL A 634 11.62 -4.47 -16.75
CA VAL A 634 12.98 -4.32 -17.28
C VAL A 634 13.16 -2.93 -17.90
N GLY A 635 12.26 -2.53 -18.80
CA GLY A 635 12.34 -1.23 -19.45
C GLY A 635 12.21 -0.05 -18.49
N ALA A 636 11.27 -0.14 -17.54
CA ALA A 636 11.03 0.90 -16.54
C ALA A 636 12.22 1.07 -15.60
N ILE A 637 12.85 -0.02 -15.13
CA ILE A 637 14.06 0.06 -14.29
C ILE A 637 15.22 0.69 -15.08
N LEU A 638 15.42 0.28 -16.34
CA LEU A 638 16.52 0.83 -17.15
C LEU A 638 16.34 2.34 -17.44
N ASP A 639 15.13 2.78 -17.78
CA ASP A 639 14.83 4.21 -17.97
C ASP A 639 15.00 5.00 -16.67
N ARG A 640 14.48 4.45 -15.57
CA ARG A 640 14.49 5.11 -14.26
C ARG A 640 15.88 5.25 -13.67
N THR A 641 16.69 4.19 -13.73
CA THR A 641 18.04 4.17 -13.16
C THR A 641 19.05 4.86 -14.06
N GLY A 642 18.78 4.97 -15.37
CA GLY A 642 19.72 5.58 -16.30
C GLY A 642 21.02 4.80 -16.50
N VAL A 643 21.10 3.54 -16.04
CA VAL A 643 22.32 2.71 -16.06
C VAL A 643 22.89 2.50 -17.48
N LEU A 644 22.07 2.67 -18.51
CA LEU A 644 22.48 2.59 -19.92
C LEU A 644 22.88 3.94 -20.53
N ARG A 645 22.81 5.05 -19.79
CA ARG A 645 23.18 6.39 -20.29
C ARG A 645 24.71 6.52 -20.35
N GLU A 646 25.18 7.22 -21.37
CA GLU A 646 26.63 7.48 -21.52
C GLU A 646 27.17 8.27 -20.32
N GLY A 647 28.28 7.80 -19.75
CA GLY A 647 28.92 8.42 -18.60
C GLY A 647 28.44 7.94 -17.23
N HIS A 648 27.49 7.01 -17.16
CA HIS A 648 27.04 6.42 -15.88
C HIS A 648 28.16 5.69 -15.14
N THR A 649 28.35 5.97 -13.86
CA THR A 649 29.30 5.24 -13.01
C THR A 649 28.68 4.79 -11.70
N ILE A 650 29.07 3.62 -11.19
CA ILE A 650 28.59 3.09 -9.90
C ILE A 650 28.98 4.01 -8.72
N SER A 651 29.98 4.87 -8.90
CA SER A 651 30.36 5.89 -7.91
C SER A 651 29.30 6.97 -7.70
N ASP A 652 28.33 7.11 -8.62
CA ASP A 652 27.24 8.09 -8.52
C ASP A 652 26.11 7.61 -7.59
N ASN A 653 26.12 6.33 -7.19
CA ASN A 653 25.06 5.74 -6.37
C ASN A 653 25.10 6.31 -4.94
N THR A 654 23.95 6.76 -4.48
CA THR A 654 23.75 7.23 -3.10
C THR A 654 22.38 6.82 -2.58
N LEU A 655 22.25 6.69 -1.27
CA LEU A 655 20.94 6.51 -0.63
C LEU A 655 20.38 7.85 -0.12
N ASP A 656 21.21 8.89 -0.04
CA ASP A 656 20.79 10.20 0.44
C ASP A 656 19.83 10.85 -0.56
N GLY A 657 18.54 10.84 -0.21
CA GLY A 657 17.49 11.36 -1.08
C GLY A 657 17.49 12.87 -1.27
N LEU A 658 18.33 13.60 -0.52
CA LEU A 658 18.55 15.04 -0.66
C LEU A 658 19.87 15.38 -1.38
N ASP A 659 20.64 14.37 -1.81
CA ASP A 659 21.94 14.57 -2.45
C ASP A 659 21.85 15.44 -3.72
N PHE A 660 20.72 15.34 -4.43
CA PHE A 660 20.43 16.16 -5.62
C PHE A 660 20.45 17.68 -5.35
N LEU A 661 20.41 18.13 -4.09
CA LEU A 661 20.49 19.54 -3.71
C LEU A 661 21.93 20.03 -3.50
N LYS A 662 22.89 19.14 -3.21
CA LYS A 662 24.25 19.54 -2.78
C LYS A 662 24.97 20.43 -3.79
N GLN A 663 24.81 20.16 -5.08
CA GLN A 663 25.42 20.95 -6.15
C GLN A 663 24.56 22.14 -6.60
N PRO A 664 23.27 21.96 -6.96
CA PRO A 664 22.48 23.08 -7.49
C PRO A 664 21.99 24.07 -6.41
N ALA A 665 21.91 23.66 -5.15
CA ALA A 665 21.41 24.49 -4.05
C ALA A 665 22.11 24.18 -2.71
N PRO A 666 23.45 24.39 -2.60
CA PRO A 666 24.23 24.02 -1.41
C PRO A 666 23.74 24.71 -0.12
N GLY A 667 23.36 25.99 -0.20
CA GLY A 667 22.81 26.73 0.95
C GLY A 667 21.47 26.20 1.44
N GLU A 668 20.62 25.70 0.53
CA GLU A 668 19.34 25.07 0.89
C GLU A 668 19.57 23.71 1.56
N TYR A 669 20.49 22.91 1.01
CA TYR A 669 20.88 21.64 1.61
C TYR A 669 21.41 21.85 3.04
N ALA A 670 22.34 22.79 3.21
CA ALA A 670 22.92 23.10 4.52
C ALA A 670 21.88 23.65 5.51
N ALA A 671 20.94 24.49 5.05
CA ALA A 671 19.85 24.98 5.89
C ALA A 671 18.90 23.86 6.32
N ILE A 672 18.60 22.90 5.44
CA ILE A 672 17.79 21.72 5.77
C ILE A 672 18.49 20.86 6.82
N GLU A 673 19.78 20.58 6.67
CA GLU A 673 20.56 19.82 7.65
C GLU A 673 20.56 20.52 9.02
N TRP A 674 20.86 21.82 9.04
CA TRP A 674 20.86 22.59 10.28
C TRP A 674 19.48 22.63 10.95
N LEU A 675 18.40 22.90 10.19
CA LEU A 675 17.03 22.94 10.72
C LEU A 675 16.57 21.57 11.27
N ARG A 676 17.00 20.47 10.63
CA ARG A 676 16.59 19.12 11.01
C ARG A 676 17.37 18.60 12.22
N ASP A 677 18.67 18.82 12.25
CA ASP A 677 19.60 18.11 13.14
C ASP A 677 20.07 18.94 14.34
N ASP A 678 20.23 20.26 14.15
CA ASP A 678 20.86 21.16 15.15
C ASP A 678 19.90 22.18 15.74
N ALA A 679 18.97 22.70 14.93
CA ALA A 679 18.06 23.75 15.34
C ALA A 679 17.05 23.22 16.37
N PRO A 680 16.79 23.97 17.45
CA PRO A 680 15.69 23.64 18.34
C PRO A 680 14.35 23.65 17.58
N TRP A 681 13.46 22.73 17.94
CA TRP A 681 12.14 22.62 17.34
C TRP A 681 11.38 23.96 17.37
N GLY A 682 10.66 24.24 16.29
CA GLY A 682 9.77 25.38 16.16
C GLY A 682 9.13 25.41 14.77
N ARG A 683 8.02 26.14 14.64
CA ARG A 683 7.34 26.32 13.35
C ARG A 683 8.16 27.22 12.44
N ILE A 684 8.06 26.94 11.15
CA ILE A 684 8.75 27.71 10.12
C ILE A 684 7.76 28.46 9.23
N VAL A 685 8.27 29.41 8.46
CA VAL A 685 7.58 29.99 7.32
C VAL A 685 8.46 29.82 6.09
N GLU A 686 7.91 29.16 5.07
CA GLU A 686 8.48 29.06 3.73
C GLU A 686 7.44 29.45 2.69
N ALA A 687 7.83 29.56 1.42
CA ALA A 687 6.91 29.95 0.38
C ALA A 687 5.80 28.90 0.11
N VAL A 688 4.61 29.39 -0.23
CA VAL A 688 3.46 28.57 -0.65
C VAL A 688 3.44 28.45 -2.18
N GLY A 689 3.15 27.26 -2.69
CA GLY A 689 2.99 27.02 -4.12
C GLY A 689 2.15 25.78 -4.42
N ASP A 690 1.97 25.50 -5.71
CA ASP A 690 1.09 24.42 -6.19
C ASP A 690 1.64 23.03 -5.85
N ASP A 691 0.74 22.05 -5.76
CA ASP A 691 1.08 20.64 -5.59
C ASP A 691 2.04 20.12 -6.68
N TYR A 692 2.88 19.14 -6.32
CA TYR A 692 3.85 18.51 -7.24
C TYR A 692 4.94 19.46 -7.77
N THR A 693 5.17 20.59 -7.09
CA THR A 693 6.25 21.54 -7.41
C THR A 693 7.36 21.49 -6.36
N GLU A 694 8.35 22.39 -6.46
CA GLU A 694 9.46 22.47 -5.49
C GLU A 694 9.11 23.12 -4.14
N PHE A 695 7.89 23.62 -3.99
CA PHE A 695 7.42 24.27 -2.77
C PHE A 695 7.16 23.26 -1.64
N ALA A 696 7.11 23.74 -0.39
CA ALA A 696 6.98 22.92 0.83
C ALA A 696 8.15 21.95 1.09
N ARG A 697 9.27 22.11 0.37
CA ARG A 697 10.46 21.24 0.46
C ARG A 697 11.16 21.37 1.81
N ILE A 698 11.20 22.56 2.41
CA ILE A 698 11.90 22.76 3.68
C ILE A 698 11.17 22.05 4.81
N SER A 699 9.85 22.24 4.91
CA SER A 699 9.02 21.55 5.89
C SER A 699 9.02 20.04 5.67
N SER A 700 8.92 19.58 4.41
CA SER A 700 8.98 18.16 4.08
C SER A 700 10.31 17.51 4.48
N SER A 701 11.42 18.23 4.32
CA SER A 701 12.76 17.67 4.56
C SER A 701 13.21 17.71 6.02
N THR A 702 12.60 18.61 6.81
CA THR A 702 12.96 18.82 8.23
C THR A 702 11.93 18.21 9.19
N GLY A 703 10.67 18.10 8.75
CA GLY A 703 9.54 17.72 9.60
C GLY A 703 9.03 18.88 10.46
N LEU A 704 9.56 20.10 10.27
CA LEU A 704 9.10 21.29 10.98
C LEU A 704 7.83 21.85 10.29
N PRO A 705 6.75 22.15 11.04
CA PRO A 705 5.51 22.65 10.45
C PRO A 705 5.66 24.04 9.82
N THR A 706 5.23 24.19 8.56
CA THR A 706 5.04 25.48 7.92
C THR A 706 3.59 25.96 8.02
N ILE A 707 3.34 27.26 7.82
CA ILE A 707 1.98 27.83 7.84
C ILE A 707 1.07 27.12 6.82
N LEU A 708 1.55 26.93 5.61
CA LEU A 708 0.82 26.24 4.54
C LEU A 708 1.81 25.67 3.50
N GLY A 709 1.71 24.36 3.23
CA GLY A 709 2.44 23.67 2.17
C GLY A 709 1.60 23.50 0.89
N TRP A 710 1.52 22.28 0.38
CA TRP A 710 0.70 21.92 -0.79
C TRP A 710 -0.79 21.95 -0.46
N LYS A 711 -1.41 23.10 -0.73
CA LYS A 711 -2.83 23.36 -0.44
C LYS A 711 -3.78 22.37 -1.11
N GLY A 712 -3.47 21.91 -2.33
CA GLY A 712 -4.33 20.97 -3.03
C GLY A 712 -4.37 19.62 -2.30
N HIS A 713 -3.24 19.12 -1.81
CA HIS A 713 -3.13 17.89 -1.01
C HIS A 713 -3.89 18.00 0.32
N GLU A 714 -3.71 19.12 1.01
CA GLU A 714 -4.43 19.42 2.24
C GLU A 714 -5.96 19.39 2.07
N LEU A 715 -6.47 19.95 0.96
CA LEU A 715 -7.90 19.90 0.64
C LEU A 715 -8.41 18.47 0.37
N GLN A 716 -7.52 17.55 -0.04
CA GLN A 716 -7.86 16.14 -0.25
C GLN A 716 -8.00 15.36 1.06
N TRP A 717 -7.37 15.84 2.13
CA TRP A 717 -7.30 15.14 3.41
C TRP A 717 -8.36 15.62 4.39
N ARG A 718 -8.65 16.92 4.40
CA ARG A 718 -9.56 17.51 5.39
C ARG A 718 -10.58 18.46 4.78
N ARG A 719 -11.73 18.61 5.46
CA ARG A 719 -12.89 19.41 5.01
C ARG A 719 -12.82 20.88 5.45
N SER A 720 -11.89 21.23 6.33
CA SER A 720 -11.93 22.45 7.12
C SER A 720 -11.65 23.76 6.36
N SER A 721 -12.12 24.87 6.93
CA SER A 721 -11.80 26.25 6.53
C SER A 721 -10.45 26.74 7.07
N SER A 722 -9.64 25.89 7.71
CA SER A 722 -8.40 26.29 8.41
C SER A 722 -7.31 26.82 7.48
N PHE A 723 -7.51 26.70 6.16
CA PHE A 723 -6.64 27.21 5.10
C PHE A 723 -6.94 28.64 4.67
N GLN A 724 -8.13 29.16 4.97
CA GLN A 724 -8.55 30.47 4.50
C GLN A 724 -7.66 31.55 5.10
N GLY A 725 -7.12 32.43 4.26
CA GLY A 725 -6.23 33.52 4.68
C GLY A 725 -4.75 33.14 4.80
N ARG A 726 -4.42 31.88 5.14
CA ARG A 726 -3.02 31.45 5.38
C ARG A 726 -2.05 31.76 4.25
N GLU A 727 -2.47 31.54 3.00
CA GLU A 727 -1.64 31.85 1.82
C GLU A 727 -1.35 33.35 1.69
N GLU A 728 -2.34 34.19 2.02
CA GLU A 728 -2.21 35.64 2.01
C GLU A 728 -1.41 36.16 3.22
N ASP A 729 -1.51 35.49 4.36
CA ASP A 729 -0.70 35.78 5.53
C ASP A 729 0.78 35.50 5.26
N VAL A 730 1.11 34.36 4.63
CA VAL A 730 2.49 34.06 4.19
C VAL A 730 2.99 35.12 3.20
N ARG A 731 2.16 35.50 2.22
CA ARG A 731 2.49 36.61 1.30
C ARG A 731 2.79 37.89 2.07
N THR A 732 1.97 38.24 3.05
CA THR A 732 2.11 39.45 3.86
C THR A 732 3.40 39.42 4.68
N ILE A 733 3.75 38.29 5.30
CA ILE A 733 5.00 38.09 6.05
C ILE A 733 6.23 38.42 5.19
N PHE A 734 6.27 37.96 3.93
CA PHE A 734 7.42 38.19 3.06
C PHE A 734 7.43 39.55 2.35
N SER A 735 6.28 40.17 2.11
CA SER A 735 6.16 41.36 1.24
C SER A 735 5.80 42.67 1.95
N SER A 736 5.25 42.63 3.16
CA SER A 736 4.86 43.84 3.91
C SER A 736 6.08 44.57 4.48
N GLY A 737 6.07 45.91 4.44
CA GLY A 737 7.05 46.76 5.11
C GLY A 737 6.65 47.16 6.53
N ASP A 738 5.44 46.79 6.97
CA ASP A 738 4.92 47.08 8.29
C ASP A 738 5.38 46.01 9.29
N SER A 739 6.34 46.38 10.14
CA SER A 739 6.92 45.53 11.17
C SER A 739 5.87 45.00 12.17
N GLY A 740 4.83 45.78 12.47
CA GLY A 740 3.77 45.40 13.40
C GLY A 740 2.88 44.30 12.85
N ILE A 741 2.47 44.41 11.58
CA ILE A 741 1.69 43.37 10.90
C ILE A 741 2.51 42.08 10.80
N VAL A 742 3.76 42.15 10.34
CA VAL A 742 4.63 40.96 10.21
C VAL A 742 4.83 40.28 11.56
N ARG A 743 5.19 41.03 12.61
CA ARG A 743 5.35 40.47 13.96
C ARG A 743 4.06 39.81 14.46
N SER A 744 2.91 40.47 14.32
CA SER A 744 1.63 39.91 14.77
C SER A 744 1.26 38.61 14.07
N LEU A 745 1.57 38.46 12.78
CA LEU A 745 1.34 37.21 12.04
C LEU A 745 2.29 36.11 12.50
N LEU A 746 3.59 36.42 12.67
CA LEU A 746 4.57 35.47 13.18
C LEU A 746 4.20 34.96 14.58
N ASP A 747 3.77 35.86 15.47
CA ASP A 747 3.28 35.51 16.81
C ASP A 747 1.98 34.70 16.74
N ALA A 748 1.04 35.05 15.85
CA ALA A 748 -0.24 34.34 15.71
C ALA A 748 -0.10 32.88 15.25
N TYR A 749 0.90 32.61 14.40
CA TYR A 749 1.22 31.26 13.95
C TYR A 749 2.24 30.54 14.84
N ASP A 750 2.75 31.18 15.89
CA ASP A 750 3.83 30.67 16.76
C ASP A 750 5.08 30.29 15.95
N VAL A 751 5.45 31.18 15.02
CA VAL A 751 6.61 30.98 14.14
C VAL A 751 7.88 31.21 14.92
N ARG A 752 8.80 30.25 14.83
CA ARG A 752 10.17 30.42 15.33
C ARG A 752 11.13 30.85 14.24
N TYR A 753 11.00 30.30 13.04
CA TYR A 753 11.94 30.55 11.95
C TYR A 753 11.27 31.07 10.69
N VAL A 754 11.89 32.06 10.04
CA VAL A 754 11.51 32.53 8.70
C VAL A 754 12.62 32.12 7.73
N TYR A 755 12.32 31.18 6.84
CA TYR A 755 13.25 30.70 5.82
C TYR A 755 13.21 31.66 4.61
N LEU A 756 14.36 32.12 4.14
CA LEU A 756 14.49 32.99 2.97
C LEU A 756 15.49 32.40 1.97
N GLY A 757 14.99 31.64 1.00
CA GLY A 757 15.76 31.05 -0.09
C GLY A 757 15.36 31.58 -1.47
N VAL A 758 15.72 30.84 -2.53
CA VAL A 758 15.46 31.23 -3.93
C VAL A 758 13.95 31.30 -4.22
N ARG A 759 13.16 30.35 -3.68
CA ARG A 759 11.71 30.28 -3.93
C ARG A 759 10.99 31.48 -3.31
N GLU A 760 11.29 31.81 -2.07
CA GLU A 760 10.69 32.94 -1.34
C GLU A 760 11.02 34.26 -2.05
N ARG A 761 12.28 34.46 -2.42
CA ARG A 761 12.72 35.66 -3.17
C ARG A 761 12.04 35.79 -4.53
N ARG A 762 11.90 34.67 -5.26
CA ARG A 762 11.24 34.65 -6.57
C ARG A 762 9.74 34.94 -6.46
N THR A 763 9.07 34.44 -5.43
CA THR A 763 7.62 34.53 -5.29
C THR A 763 7.18 35.86 -4.66
N TYR A 764 7.91 36.37 -3.66
CA TYR A 764 7.48 37.52 -2.85
C TYR A 764 8.48 38.70 -2.84
N GLY A 765 9.71 38.53 -3.31
CA GLY A 765 10.79 39.51 -3.17
C GLY A 765 11.60 39.30 -1.87
N ALA A 766 12.50 40.24 -1.56
CA ALA A 766 13.47 40.12 -0.46
C ALA A 766 13.56 41.36 0.46
N GLY A 767 12.67 42.34 0.28
CA GLY A 767 12.97 43.73 0.64
C GLY A 767 12.93 44.09 2.13
N ASN A 768 12.14 43.39 2.95
CA ASN A 768 11.76 43.95 4.26
C ASN A 768 12.26 43.13 5.47
N LEU A 769 12.51 41.83 5.32
CA LEU A 769 12.91 40.97 6.46
C LEU A 769 14.26 41.39 7.07
N ALA A 770 15.22 41.81 6.25
CA ALA A 770 16.51 42.31 6.73
C ALA A 770 16.35 43.57 7.60
N ALA A 771 15.38 44.44 7.28
CA ALA A 771 15.09 45.64 8.06
C ALA A 771 14.49 45.34 9.45
N PHE A 772 13.95 44.13 9.65
CA PHE A 772 13.45 43.67 10.96
C PHE A 772 14.52 42.92 11.77
N ALA A 773 15.68 42.63 11.15
CA ALA A 773 16.81 41.94 11.76
C ALA A 773 17.99 42.87 12.10
N GLU A 774 18.18 43.96 11.34
CA GLU A 774 19.25 44.93 11.57
C GLU A 774 18.78 46.11 12.45
N SER A 775 19.57 46.46 13.48
CA SER A 775 19.33 47.68 14.26
C SER A 775 19.68 48.92 13.42
N SER A 776 18.74 49.42 12.62
CA SER A 776 18.92 50.74 12.04
C SER A 776 18.60 51.80 13.11
N ASP A 777 19.46 52.80 13.24
CA ASP A 777 19.45 53.94 14.20
C ASP A 777 18.20 54.86 14.11
N SER A 778 17.03 54.33 13.74
CA SER A 778 15.76 55.06 13.71
C SER A 778 14.84 54.55 14.82
N ALA A 779 14.35 55.47 15.64
CA ALA A 779 13.65 55.22 16.90
C ALA A 779 12.27 54.51 16.78
N ASN A 780 11.98 53.77 15.70
CA ASN A 780 10.66 53.18 15.43
C ASN A 780 10.67 51.75 14.78
N SER A 781 11.80 51.09 14.55
CA SER A 781 11.80 49.66 14.14
C SER A 781 12.09 48.74 15.32
N GLU A 782 11.08 48.05 15.86
CA GLU A 782 11.33 46.96 16.82
C GLU A 782 12.07 45.83 16.10
N VAL A 783 13.32 45.58 16.49
CA VAL A 783 14.08 44.42 16.02
C VAL A 783 13.52 43.18 16.71
N PHE A 784 12.89 42.28 15.94
CA PHE A 784 12.31 41.04 16.46
C PHE A 784 12.79 39.78 15.71
N LEU A 785 13.61 39.93 14.68
CA LEU A 785 14.31 38.82 14.02
C LEU A 785 15.81 38.90 14.29
N LYS A 786 16.47 37.75 14.30
CA LYS A 786 17.94 37.65 14.26
C LYS A 786 18.35 36.58 13.25
N THR A 787 19.47 36.76 12.57
CA THR A 787 20.01 35.72 11.68
C THR A 787 20.50 34.54 12.52
N ALA A 788 19.91 33.36 12.32
CA ALA A 788 20.30 32.12 12.99
C ALA A 788 21.17 31.22 12.10
N PHE A 789 20.96 31.30 10.78
CA PHE A 789 21.75 30.59 9.77
C PHE A 789 21.87 31.46 8.52
N GLU A 790 23.06 31.50 7.91
CA GLU A 790 23.29 32.13 6.62
C GLU A 790 24.38 31.39 5.85
N GLN A 791 24.05 30.90 4.67
CA GLN A 791 25.00 30.25 3.78
C GLN A 791 24.51 30.30 2.32
N ASP A 792 25.42 30.60 1.38
CA ASP A 792 25.19 30.51 -0.07
C ASP A 792 23.87 31.17 -0.55
N GLY A 793 23.52 32.33 0.03
CA GLY A 793 22.34 33.13 -0.33
C GLY A 793 21.03 32.69 0.34
N VAL A 794 21.06 31.64 1.16
CA VAL A 794 19.96 31.23 2.06
C VAL A 794 20.17 31.85 3.43
N ILE A 795 19.11 32.45 3.97
CA ILE A 795 19.10 33.01 5.32
C ILE A 795 17.92 32.39 6.08
N VAL A 796 18.16 31.94 7.31
CA VAL A 796 17.09 31.59 8.26
C VAL A 796 17.11 32.60 9.40
N TYR A 797 16.03 33.36 9.53
CA TYR A 797 15.83 34.25 10.65
C TYR A 797 15.15 33.49 11.80
N GLU A 798 15.56 33.72 13.04
CA GLU A 798 14.89 33.25 14.25
C GLU A 798 14.21 34.43 14.96
N MET A 799 12.99 34.21 15.45
CA MET A 799 12.26 35.17 16.27
C MET A 799 12.99 35.39 17.60
N VAL A 800 13.22 36.66 17.97
CA VAL A 800 13.81 37.04 19.25
C VAL A 800 12.72 36.93 20.32
N GLN A 801 12.68 35.81 21.03
CA GLN A 801 11.74 35.63 22.15
C GLN A 801 11.98 36.68 23.24
N THR A 802 10.97 37.49 23.55
CA THR A 802 10.93 38.22 24.83
C THR A 802 10.87 37.21 25.97
N ALA A 803 11.66 37.41 27.03
CA ALA A 803 11.97 36.44 28.10
C ALA A 803 10.78 35.90 28.94
N ALA A 804 9.53 35.99 28.48
CA ALA A 804 8.32 35.61 29.22
C ALA A 804 7.73 34.23 28.84
N GLU A 805 8.18 33.56 27.77
CA GLU A 805 7.47 32.39 27.21
C GLU A 805 8.37 31.14 27.08
N ASN A 806 9.03 30.74 28.16
CA ASN A 806 9.50 29.36 28.32
C ASN A 806 8.45 28.55 29.08
N ARG A 807 7.60 27.79 28.39
CA ARG A 807 6.83 26.68 28.96
C ARG A 807 6.77 25.48 28.05
#